data_AF-A0A1H2PYW2-F1
#
_entry.id   AF-A0A1H2PYW2-F1
#
_cell.length_a   1.000
_cell.length_b   1.000
_cell.length_c   1.000
_cell.angle_alpha   90.00
_cell.angle_beta   90.00
_cell.angle_gamma   90.00
#
_symmetry.space_group_name_H-M   'P 1'
#
loop_
_entity.id
_entity.type
_entity.pdbx_description
1 polymer ?
#
loop_
_entity_poly.entity_id
_entity_poly.type
_entity_poly.pdbx_seq_one_letter_code
_entity_poly.pdbx_strand_id
1 'polypeptide(L)'
;MMTSLQSSTRLKMNGDTFILPDVNGGVYLRNNRCSFRLDGEGIAQWIERLTPMFDGKEPLSELTEGLPKPYQERIYEIANMLHNQGMARDVSQDQPHHLFQEVVDNFASQIAFLEAFGDSGAYRFERFRQTKVLVVGAGSTLIALVGALWQSGYPHVHLLLSEEEETDRERLEELKEQARSMDPEVGLAEISIGGFNGEDLSSWEKVIAPYEVVLLLVKEERLDRLRLLQRVCQEKKTALLPGIIARDLGWVGPWMNTEGKGCWESAWCRMNRQVWESGQSDSFSITTDAMLANVMAFTCFKELTQTNLQSEQQIYLLHGETLEGSWHSFIPHPQFGSIQSPKRVTQEWWSAEKGEGDRKEEEMFLAFAGWTSPVTGIYRHWEEGSLGQLPLAQCKVQVMDPVTEGLADPLHERIGVGITHREARREAGLTGMETYVSRWLKEKGGQQRFIGLGAGATLAEGVCRGLQKCLVKEWKKSLRGGVPRISSLRLGAMEDRDCRFYLEVWSRRGELPRLGRGEEVCGFPVIWVGDGESWYGSIGFHESFALKRALRYALGRQLNPQAWLTEDGMEVTTVTLENSKPRNLEVSMNIREVDFIQDTQKILQRNQRQLEIVDCTLEPFMKEGLAGVFGVTLLRKEDSQ
;
A
#
# COMPACT_ATOMS: atom_id res chain seq x y z
N MET A 1 3.11 9.22 33.28
CA MET A 1 2.97 9.23 34.74
C MET A 1 3.11 7.78 35.19
N MET A 2 4.04 7.46 36.09
CA MET A 2 4.22 6.09 36.58
C MET A 2 3.07 5.77 37.52
N THR A 3 2.22 4.82 37.14
CA THR A 3 1.13 4.33 37.99
C THR A 3 1.74 3.47 39.09
N SER A 4 1.65 3.89 40.34
CA SER A 4 2.02 3.03 41.47
C SER A 4 0.97 1.95 41.63
N LEU A 5 1.37 0.68 41.57
CA LEU A 5 0.50 -0.47 41.82
C LEU A 5 -0.15 -0.35 43.20
N GLN A 6 -1.45 -0.65 43.25
CA GLN A 6 -2.21 -0.62 44.50
C GLN A 6 -1.96 -1.90 45.30
N SER A 7 -2.23 -1.87 46.60
CA SER A 7 -2.06 -3.06 47.46
C SER A 7 -3.00 -4.21 47.07
N SER A 8 -4.13 -3.89 46.44
CA SER A 8 -5.12 -4.84 45.90
C SER A 8 -4.79 -5.38 44.50
N THR A 9 -3.67 -4.97 43.89
CA THR A 9 -3.23 -5.48 42.59
C THR A 9 -2.87 -6.96 42.72
N ARG A 10 -3.39 -7.78 41.80
CA ARG A 10 -3.03 -9.19 41.61
C ARG A 10 -2.13 -9.24 40.39
N LEU A 11 -0.83 -9.45 40.61
CA LEU A 11 0.15 -9.39 39.54
C LEU A 11 0.36 -10.79 38.94
N LYS A 12 0.26 -10.89 37.61
CA LYS A 12 0.53 -12.12 36.86
C LYS A 12 1.67 -11.89 35.86
N MET A 13 2.68 -12.76 35.85
CA MET A 13 3.74 -12.72 34.83
C MET A 13 3.18 -13.07 33.45
N ASN A 14 3.63 -12.37 32.41
CA ASN A 14 3.23 -12.68 31.04
C ASN A 14 3.90 -13.98 30.58
N GLY A 15 3.14 -14.88 29.97
CA GLY A 15 3.61 -16.22 29.57
C GLY A 15 4.74 -16.23 28.53
N ASP A 16 4.95 -15.11 27.82
CA ASP A 16 6.03 -14.92 26.86
C ASP A 16 7.28 -14.25 27.47
N THR A 17 7.34 -14.11 28.80
CA THR A 17 8.50 -13.51 29.48
C THR A 17 9.59 -14.53 29.73
N PHE A 18 10.76 -14.29 29.15
CA PHE A 18 11.99 -15.04 29.36
C PHE A 18 12.92 -14.29 30.30
N ILE A 19 13.47 -15.00 31.28
CA ILE A 19 14.37 -14.48 32.29
C ILE A 19 15.71 -15.18 32.15
N LEU A 20 16.77 -14.43 31.87
CA LEU A 20 18.12 -14.93 31.68
C LEU A 20 19.05 -14.32 32.73
N PRO A 21 19.74 -15.12 33.54
CA PRO A 21 20.72 -14.62 34.48
C PRO A 21 21.94 -14.04 33.73
N ASP A 22 22.43 -12.89 34.19
CA ASP A 22 23.64 -12.27 33.66
C ASP A 22 24.88 -12.68 34.47
N VAL A 23 26.02 -12.79 33.79
CA VAL A 23 27.31 -13.18 34.38
C VAL A 23 27.79 -12.22 35.47
N ASN A 24 27.33 -10.95 35.44
CA ASN A 24 27.68 -9.94 36.44
C ASN A 24 26.67 -9.86 37.61
N GLY A 25 25.78 -10.85 37.75
CA GLY A 25 24.79 -10.90 38.84
C GLY A 25 23.48 -10.13 38.60
N GLY A 26 23.32 -9.55 37.41
CA GLY A 26 22.07 -8.95 36.93
C GLY A 26 21.12 -9.96 36.29
N VAL A 27 20.01 -9.45 35.72
CA VAL A 27 19.01 -10.25 35.00
C VAL A 27 18.63 -9.57 33.70
N TYR A 28 18.59 -10.33 32.62
CA TYR A 28 18.03 -9.90 31.35
C TYR A 28 16.62 -10.45 31.17
N LEU A 29 15.64 -9.57 30.96
CA LEU A 29 14.26 -9.94 30.70
C LEU A 29 13.88 -9.58 29.26
N ARG A 30 13.14 -10.48 28.61
CA ARG A 30 12.62 -10.26 27.25
C ARG A 30 11.25 -10.90 27.10
N ASN A 31 10.36 -10.22 26.39
CA ASN A 31 9.14 -10.80 25.85
C ASN A 31 8.99 -10.43 24.36
N ASN A 32 7.80 -10.63 23.76
CA ASN A 32 7.58 -10.30 22.36
C ASN A 32 7.49 -8.79 22.08
N ARG A 33 7.38 -7.94 23.13
CA ARG A 33 7.18 -6.49 23.00
C ARG A 33 8.43 -5.69 23.36
N CYS A 34 9.22 -6.14 24.33
CA CYS A 34 10.37 -5.42 24.84
C CYS A 34 11.45 -6.34 25.42
N SER A 35 12.63 -5.76 25.65
CA SER A 35 13.70 -6.39 26.40
C SER A 35 14.49 -5.35 27.19
N PHE A 36 14.88 -5.68 28.41
CA PHE A 36 15.70 -4.81 29.23
C PHE A 36 16.54 -5.60 30.22
N ARG A 37 17.51 -4.90 30.82
CA ARG A 37 18.46 -5.45 31.78
C ARG A 37 18.25 -4.79 33.14
N LEU A 38 18.28 -5.61 34.18
CA LEU A 38 18.28 -5.18 35.57
C LEU A 38 19.64 -5.46 36.19
N ASP A 39 20.27 -4.39 36.67
CA ASP A 39 21.53 -4.46 37.40
C ASP A 39 21.28 -4.19 38.89
N GLY A 40 21.90 -5.00 39.75
CA GLY A 40 21.79 -4.85 41.20
C GLY A 40 22.20 -6.10 41.94
N GLU A 41 22.88 -5.93 43.08
CA GLU A 41 23.32 -7.04 43.91
C GLU A 41 22.10 -7.83 44.42
N GLY A 42 22.05 -9.13 44.10
CA GLY A 42 20.97 -10.02 44.50
C GLY A 42 19.66 -9.89 43.70
N ILE A 43 19.59 -9.06 42.66
CA ILE A 43 18.35 -8.90 41.86
C ILE A 43 17.93 -10.22 41.18
N ALA A 44 18.89 -11.05 40.78
CA ALA A 44 18.62 -12.39 40.24
C ALA A 44 17.83 -13.27 41.21
N GLN A 45 18.20 -13.29 42.49
CA GLN A 45 17.50 -14.07 43.51
C GLN A 45 16.11 -13.52 43.80
N TRP A 46 15.95 -12.18 43.74
CA TRP A 46 14.65 -11.55 43.90
C TRP A 46 13.69 -11.94 42.77
N ILE A 47 14.12 -11.83 41.52
CA ILE A 47 13.31 -12.20 40.36
C ILE A 47 12.98 -13.69 40.41
N GLU A 48 13.97 -14.56 40.64
CA GLU A 48 13.77 -16.02 40.75
C GLU A 48 12.72 -16.40 41.80
N ARG A 49 12.70 -15.71 42.96
CA ARG A 49 11.74 -15.97 44.04
C ARG A 49 10.36 -15.36 43.80
N LEU A 50 10.29 -14.19 43.18
CA LEU A 50 9.03 -13.45 43.00
C LEU A 50 8.24 -13.92 41.77
N THR A 51 8.91 -14.32 40.69
CA THR A 51 8.24 -14.76 39.45
C THR A 51 7.21 -15.86 39.68
N PRO A 52 7.48 -16.94 40.47
CA PRO A 52 6.47 -17.97 40.76
C PRO A 52 5.29 -17.49 41.62
N MET A 53 5.48 -16.42 42.41
CA MET A 53 4.45 -15.84 43.27
C MET A 53 3.53 -14.89 42.51
N PHE A 54 3.99 -14.33 41.40
CA PHE A 54 3.22 -13.48 40.51
C PHE A 54 2.41 -14.33 39.51
N ASP A 55 1.50 -15.14 40.05
CA ASP A 55 0.59 -16.01 39.28
C ASP A 55 -0.82 -15.41 39.10
N GLY A 56 -1.05 -14.22 39.64
CA GLY A 56 -2.33 -13.51 39.58
C GLY A 56 -3.39 -13.99 40.57
N LYS A 57 -3.09 -14.98 41.44
CA LYS A 57 -4.08 -15.54 42.36
C LYS A 57 -4.26 -14.72 43.62
N GLU A 58 -3.21 -14.11 44.18
CA GLU A 58 -3.26 -13.35 45.43
C GLU A 58 -2.87 -11.87 45.23
N PRO A 59 -3.43 -10.93 46.03
CA PRO A 59 -3.06 -9.53 45.95
C PRO A 59 -1.66 -9.29 46.55
N LEU A 60 -0.98 -8.23 46.08
CA LEU A 60 0.34 -7.85 46.59
C LEU A 60 0.35 -7.62 48.12
N SER A 61 -0.76 -7.18 48.72
CA SER A 61 -0.89 -7.05 50.17
C SER A 61 -0.71 -8.36 50.93
N GLU A 62 -1.27 -9.46 50.40
CA GLU A 62 -1.19 -10.79 51.03
C GLU A 62 0.19 -11.42 50.79
N LEU A 63 0.76 -11.23 49.60
CA LEU A 63 2.13 -11.68 49.28
C LEU A 63 3.21 -10.98 50.14
N THR A 64 2.92 -9.79 50.66
CA THR A 64 3.84 -9.00 51.47
C THR A 64 3.53 -9.01 52.97
N GLU A 65 2.47 -9.72 53.37
CA GLU A 65 2.02 -9.81 54.76
C GLU A 65 3.09 -10.49 55.64
N GLY A 66 3.36 -9.91 56.80
CA GLY A 66 4.35 -10.44 57.75
C GLY A 66 5.82 -10.14 57.43
N LEU A 67 6.14 -9.54 56.27
CA LEU A 67 7.51 -9.14 55.94
C LEU A 67 7.88 -7.78 56.58
N PRO A 68 9.17 -7.56 56.96
CA PRO A 68 9.63 -6.23 57.37
C PRO A 68 9.45 -5.17 56.26
N LYS A 69 9.13 -3.93 56.65
CA LYS A 69 8.85 -2.82 55.70
C LYS A 69 9.83 -2.67 54.52
N PRO A 70 11.18 -2.74 54.72
CA PRO A 70 12.11 -2.60 53.60
C PRO A 70 11.96 -3.70 52.53
N TYR A 71 11.58 -4.91 52.93
CA TYR A 71 11.33 -6.01 52.00
C TYR A 71 10.01 -5.83 51.26
N GLN A 72 8.97 -5.34 51.95
CA GLN A 72 7.70 -4.99 51.31
C GLN A 72 7.93 -3.92 50.22
N GLU A 73 8.59 -2.82 50.57
CA GLU A 73 8.92 -1.73 49.63
C GLU A 73 9.67 -2.27 48.40
N ARG A 74 10.66 -3.14 48.61
CA ARG A 74 11.42 -3.75 47.51
C ARG A 74 10.57 -4.62 46.58
N ILE A 75 9.61 -5.38 47.12
CA ILE A 75 8.69 -6.19 46.31
C ILE A 75 7.80 -5.29 45.45
N TYR A 76 7.25 -4.22 46.02
CA TYR A 76 6.45 -3.26 45.27
C TYR A 76 7.28 -2.52 44.20
N GLU A 77 8.54 -2.20 44.45
CA GLU A 77 9.44 -1.62 43.45
C GLU A 77 9.62 -2.56 42.24
N ILE A 78 9.90 -3.84 42.49
CA ILE A 78 10.10 -4.85 41.44
C ILE A 78 8.79 -5.08 40.69
N ALA A 79 7.68 -5.26 41.40
CA ALA A 79 6.34 -5.43 40.82
C ALA A 79 5.97 -4.26 39.90
N ASN A 80 6.14 -3.02 40.38
CA ASN A 80 5.91 -1.81 39.59
C ASN A 80 6.77 -1.76 38.34
N MET A 81 8.06 -2.10 38.46
CA MET A 81 8.98 -2.11 37.33
C MET A 81 8.54 -3.15 36.28
N LEU A 82 8.24 -4.38 36.69
CA LEU A 82 7.80 -5.44 35.78
C LEU A 82 6.48 -5.06 35.09
N HIS A 83 5.54 -4.45 35.83
CA HIS A 83 4.27 -3.99 35.27
C HIS A 83 4.47 -2.85 34.26
N ASN A 84 5.21 -1.81 34.64
CA ASN A 84 5.43 -0.63 33.78
C ASN A 84 6.22 -0.97 32.51
N GLN A 85 7.08 -2.00 32.55
CA GLN A 85 7.80 -2.48 31.38
C GLN A 85 7.01 -3.52 30.57
N GLY A 86 5.80 -3.90 31.00
CA GLY A 86 4.95 -4.85 30.29
C GLY A 86 5.39 -6.31 30.40
N MET A 87 6.15 -6.68 31.44
CA MET A 87 6.53 -8.07 31.75
C MET A 87 5.50 -8.79 32.61
N ALA A 88 4.70 -8.03 33.35
CA ALA A 88 3.63 -8.54 34.19
C ALA A 88 2.37 -7.67 34.06
N ARG A 89 1.21 -8.28 34.24
CA ARG A 89 -0.11 -7.65 34.10
C ARG A 89 -0.86 -7.64 35.42
N ASP A 90 -1.63 -6.58 35.66
CA ASP A 90 -2.58 -6.52 36.77
C ASP A 90 -3.87 -7.22 36.33
N VAL A 91 -4.17 -8.37 36.93
CA VAL A 91 -5.38 -9.15 36.62
C VAL A 91 -6.54 -8.83 37.56
N SER A 92 -6.39 -7.86 38.47
CA SER A 92 -7.46 -7.51 39.42
C SER A 92 -8.72 -6.96 38.75
N GLN A 93 -8.62 -6.47 37.52
CA GLN A 93 -9.75 -5.96 36.72
C GLN A 93 -10.13 -6.90 35.56
N ASP A 94 -9.54 -8.10 35.49
CA ASP A 94 -9.91 -9.06 34.46
C ASP A 94 -11.38 -9.48 34.63
N GLN A 95 -12.12 -9.51 33.52
CA GLN A 95 -13.52 -9.94 33.52
C GLN A 95 -13.59 -11.44 33.83
N PRO A 96 -14.56 -11.88 34.66
CA PRO A 96 -14.72 -13.30 34.96
C PRO A 96 -15.18 -14.08 33.72
N HIS A 97 -14.77 -15.34 33.63
CA HIS A 97 -15.17 -16.29 32.58
C HIS A 97 -15.72 -17.58 33.21
N HIS A 98 -16.40 -18.41 32.42
CA HIS A 98 -17.02 -19.67 32.87
C HIS A 98 -16.41 -20.91 32.19
N LEU A 99 -15.27 -20.76 31.51
CA LEU A 99 -14.52 -21.86 30.93
C LEU A 99 -14.16 -22.92 31.99
N PHE A 100 -14.34 -24.19 31.64
CA PHE A 100 -13.85 -25.30 32.45
C PHE A 100 -12.31 -25.28 32.54
N GLN A 101 -11.78 -25.71 33.68
CA GLN A 101 -10.34 -25.68 33.93
C GLN A 101 -9.54 -26.46 32.87
N GLU A 102 -10.04 -27.63 32.44
CA GLU A 102 -9.41 -28.44 31.40
C GLU A 102 -9.24 -27.67 30.08
N VAL A 103 -10.25 -26.87 29.70
CA VAL A 103 -10.20 -26.02 28.49
C VAL A 103 -9.18 -24.89 28.68
N VAL A 104 -9.14 -24.27 29.86
CA VAL A 104 -8.15 -23.23 30.16
C VAL A 104 -6.72 -23.78 30.07
N ASP A 105 -6.48 -24.97 30.60
CA ASP A 105 -5.16 -25.60 30.60
C ASP A 105 -4.75 -26.04 29.18
N ASN A 106 -5.67 -26.65 28.43
CA ASN A 106 -5.42 -27.13 27.06
C ASN A 106 -5.20 -25.99 26.06
N PHE A 107 -5.84 -24.83 26.26
CA PHE A 107 -5.72 -23.65 25.40
C PHE A 107 -4.97 -22.50 26.08
N ALA A 108 -4.11 -22.81 27.06
CA ALA A 108 -3.35 -21.81 27.82
C ALA A 108 -2.50 -20.90 26.91
N SER A 109 -1.94 -21.44 25.83
CA SER A 109 -1.15 -20.69 24.85
C SER A 109 -1.98 -19.65 24.09
N GLN A 110 -3.19 -19.99 23.67
CA GLN A 110 -4.13 -19.10 22.97
C GLN A 110 -4.60 -18.00 23.91
N ILE A 111 -4.93 -18.34 25.16
CA ILE A 111 -5.31 -17.37 26.19
C ILE A 111 -4.14 -16.43 26.48
N ALA A 112 -2.92 -16.95 26.68
CA ALA A 112 -1.72 -16.15 26.90
C ALA A 112 -1.42 -15.21 25.73
N PHE A 113 -1.66 -15.65 24.49
CA PHE A 113 -1.58 -14.79 23.32
C PHE A 113 -2.55 -13.60 23.44
N LEU A 114 -3.82 -13.84 23.79
CA LEU A 114 -4.80 -12.75 23.97
C LEU A 114 -4.40 -11.79 25.09
N GLU A 115 -3.87 -12.32 26.19
CA GLU A 115 -3.35 -11.55 27.33
C GLU A 115 -2.19 -10.62 26.94
N ALA A 116 -1.38 -10.97 25.94
CA ALA A 116 -0.30 -10.12 25.45
C ALA A 116 -0.79 -8.85 24.73
N PHE A 117 -2.02 -8.87 24.21
CA PHE A 117 -2.62 -7.79 23.40
C PHE A 117 -3.76 -7.05 24.09
N GLY A 118 -4.13 -7.44 25.31
CA GLY A 118 -5.15 -6.75 26.09
C GLY A 118 -5.57 -7.56 27.31
N ASP A 119 -6.38 -6.95 28.15
CA ASP A 119 -6.85 -7.57 29.39
C ASP A 119 -7.89 -8.67 29.13
N SER A 120 -8.21 -9.43 30.17
CA SER A 120 -9.30 -10.41 30.18
C SER A 120 -9.19 -11.48 29.07
N GLY A 121 -7.99 -12.03 28.85
CA GLY A 121 -7.72 -12.99 27.77
C GLY A 121 -8.65 -14.20 27.79
N ALA A 122 -8.90 -14.80 28.95
CA ALA A 122 -9.78 -15.96 29.09
C ALA A 122 -11.26 -15.63 28.81
N TYR A 123 -11.74 -14.45 29.21
CA TYR A 123 -13.08 -13.98 28.85
C TYR A 123 -13.23 -13.74 27.34
N ARG A 124 -12.22 -13.12 26.70
CA ARG A 124 -12.21 -12.93 25.24
C ARG A 124 -12.17 -14.27 24.50
N PHE A 125 -11.43 -15.24 25.03
CA PHE A 125 -11.41 -16.61 24.51
C PHE A 125 -12.78 -17.29 24.64
N GLU A 126 -13.45 -17.14 25.78
CA GLU A 126 -14.83 -17.61 25.98
C GLU A 126 -15.80 -16.99 24.96
N ARG A 127 -15.71 -15.68 24.72
CA ARG A 127 -16.53 -15.00 23.70
C ARG A 127 -16.27 -15.53 22.30
N PHE A 128 -15.00 -15.74 21.94
CA PHE A 128 -14.61 -16.35 20.68
C PHE A 128 -15.25 -17.74 20.49
N ARG A 129 -15.24 -18.58 21.54
CA ARG A 129 -15.86 -19.92 21.52
C ARG A 129 -17.38 -19.90 21.33
N GLN A 130 -18.03 -18.83 21.77
CA GLN A 130 -19.49 -18.65 21.69
C GLN A 130 -19.96 -18.04 20.37
N THR A 131 -19.07 -17.44 19.58
CA THR A 131 -19.40 -16.87 18.27
C THR A 131 -19.91 -17.96 17.34
N LYS A 132 -20.92 -17.67 16.51
CA LYS A 132 -21.41 -18.61 15.50
C LYS A 132 -20.70 -18.46 14.15
N VAL A 133 -19.88 -19.44 13.79
CA VAL A 133 -19.09 -19.47 12.56
C VAL A 133 -19.63 -20.52 11.60
N LEU A 134 -19.91 -20.10 10.37
CA LEU A 134 -20.22 -20.99 9.25
C LEU A 134 -18.97 -21.16 8.38
N VAL A 135 -18.60 -22.39 8.10
CA VAL A 135 -17.55 -22.74 7.13
C VAL A 135 -18.20 -23.25 5.86
N VAL A 136 -17.83 -22.67 4.72
CA VAL A 136 -18.36 -23.01 3.40
C VAL A 136 -17.18 -23.39 2.51
N GLY A 137 -17.23 -24.55 1.87
CA GLY A 137 -16.18 -24.99 0.94
C GLY A 137 -16.24 -26.48 0.64
N ALA A 138 -15.16 -27.03 0.10
CA ALA A 138 -15.02 -28.45 -0.24
C ALA A 138 -13.55 -28.88 -0.19
N GLY A 139 -13.30 -30.20 -0.25
CA GLY A 139 -11.98 -30.79 -0.45
C GLY A 139 -11.09 -30.81 0.79
N SER A 140 -9.81 -31.12 0.59
CA SER A 140 -8.81 -31.28 1.66
C SER A 140 -8.55 -29.98 2.45
N THR A 141 -8.56 -28.82 1.79
CA THR A 141 -8.37 -27.52 2.46
C THR A 141 -9.46 -27.23 3.48
N LEU A 142 -10.71 -27.61 3.16
CA LEU A 142 -11.83 -27.48 4.09
C LEU A 142 -11.63 -28.35 5.33
N ILE A 143 -11.23 -29.61 5.13
CA ILE A 143 -10.94 -30.55 6.23
C ILE A 143 -9.84 -29.99 7.13
N ALA A 144 -8.77 -29.47 6.52
CA ALA A 144 -7.69 -28.81 7.24
C ALA A 144 -8.16 -27.58 8.01
N LEU A 145 -9.06 -26.77 7.45
CA LEU A 145 -9.62 -25.59 8.11
C LEU A 145 -10.46 -25.97 9.33
N VAL A 146 -11.33 -26.98 9.22
CA VAL A 146 -12.11 -27.47 10.36
C VAL A 146 -11.18 -27.97 11.48
N GLY A 147 -10.14 -28.74 11.13
CA GLY A 147 -9.12 -29.17 12.09
C GLY A 147 -8.38 -28.01 12.74
N ALA A 148 -7.99 -27.00 11.96
CA ALA A 148 -7.31 -25.80 12.45
C ALA A 148 -8.19 -24.96 13.40
N LEU A 149 -9.50 -24.88 13.15
CA LEU A 149 -10.46 -24.21 14.04
C LEU A 149 -10.54 -24.92 15.40
N TRP A 150 -10.64 -26.25 15.43
CA TRP A 150 -10.63 -27.01 16.68
C TRP A 150 -9.30 -26.85 17.43
N GLN A 151 -8.16 -26.90 16.74
CA GLN A 151 -6.84 -26.66 17.34
C GLN A 151 -6.67 -25.23 17.86
N SER A 152 -7.38 -24.27 17.26
CA SER A 152 -7.45 -22.87 17.73
C SER A 152 -8.42 -22.69 18.89
N GLY A 153 -9.11 -23.75 19.31
CA GLY A 153 -10.03 -23.76 20.44
C GLY A 153 -11.45 -23.32 20.11
N TYR A 154 -11.88 -23.43 18.85
CA TYR A 154 -13.25 -23.14 18.43
C TYR A 154 -14.08 -24.43 18.34
N PRO A 155 -14.98 -24.72 19.31
CA PRO A 155 -15.56 -26.06 19.45
C PRO A 155 -16.71 -26.37 18.48
N HIS A 156 -17.52 -25.38 18.11
CA HIS A 156 -18.79 -25.60 17.41
C HIS A 156 -18.72 -25.16 15.95
N VAL A 157 -18.30 -26.06 15.07
CA VAL A 157 -18.16 -25.77 13.64
C VAL A 157 -19.46 -26.12 12.90
N HIS A 158 -20.01 -25.15 12.18
CA HIS A 158 -21.12 -25.37 11.25
C HIS A 158 -20.56 -25.42 9.84
N LEU A 159 -20.92 -26.45 9.08
CA LEU A 159 -20.34 -26.75 7.79
C LEU A 159 -21.39 -26.77 6.68
N LEU A 160 -21.12 -26.07 5.59
CA LEU A 160 -21.86 -26.18 4.34
C LEU A 160 -20.91 -26.66 3.23
N LEU A 161 -21.10 -27.91 2.81
CA LEU A 161 -20.31 -28.51 1.74
C LEU A 161 -20.72 -27.94 0.38
N SER A 162 -19.73 -27.62 -0.43
CA SER A 162 -19.88 -27.26 -1.84
C SER A 162 -19.68 -28.49 -2.73
N GLU A 163 -20.37 -28.54 -3.87
CA GLU A 163 -20.27 -29.65 -4.83
C GLU A 163 -19.05 -29.55 -5.77
N GLU A 164 -18.06 -28.70 -5.44
CA GLU A 164 -16.89 -28.43 -6.27
C GLU A 164 -15.85 -29.56 -6.24
N GLU A 165 -15.79 -30.28 -5.13
CA GLU A 165 -14.85 -31.38 -4.90
C GLU A 165 -15.41 -32.35 -3.86
N GLU A 166 -15.00 -33.62 -3.95
CA GLU A 166 -15.35 -34.62 -2.93
C GLU A 166 -14.66 -34.28 -1.60
N THR A 167 -15.43 -34.27 -0.52
CA THR A 167 -14.91 -34.03 0.83
C THR A 167 -14.96 -35.34 1.60
N ASP A 168 -13.80 -35.80 2.06
CA ASP A 168 -13.68 -37.01 2.88
C ASP A 168 -14.32 -36.79 4.26
N ARG A 169 -15.56 -37.29 4.39
CA ARG A 169 -16.34 -37.23 5.62
C ARG A 169 -15.80 -38.16 6.71
N GLU A 170 -15.16 -39.27 6.35
CA GLU A 170 -14.56 -40.18 7.33
C GLU A 170 -13.41 -39.47 8.03
N ARG A 171 -12.57 -38.77 7.26
CA ARG A 171 -11.47 -37.98 7.79
C ARG A 171 -11.92 -36.85 8.72
N LEU A 172 -13.05 -36.20 8.44
CA LEU A 172 -13.64 -35.19 9.33
C LEU A 172 -14.06 -35.78 10.68
N GLU A 173 -14.69 -36.95 10.68
CA GLU A 173 -15.09 -37.62 11.93
C GLU A 173 -13.88 -38.11 12.73
N GLU A 174 -12.81 -38.58 12.07
CA GLU A 174 -11.54 -38.90 12.75
C GLU A 174 -10.95 -37.68 13.47
N LEU A 175 -10.87 -36.54 12.78
CA LEU A 175 -10.33 -35.30 13.35
C LEU A 175 -11.19 -34.79 14.51
N LYS A 176 -12.51 -34.95 14.42
CA LYS A 176 -13.45 -34.58 15.48
C LYS A 176 -13.25 -35.42 16.73
N GLU A 177 -13.10 -36.74 16.60
CA GLU A 177 -12.81 -37.62 17.74
C GLU A 177 -11.44 -37.32 18.37
N GLN A 178 -10.43 -36.99 17.56
CA GLN A 178 -9.15 -36.51 18.06
C GLN A 178 -9.30 -35.20 18.84
N ALA A 179 -10.02 -34.22 18.29
CA ALA A 179 -10.23 -32.94 18.94
C ALA A 179 -11.05 -33.04 20.24
N ARG A 180 -12.01 -33.98 20.32
CA ARG A 180 -12.78 -34.26 21.55
C ARG A 180 -11.94 -34.70 22.74
N SER A 181 -10.77 -35.30 22.50
CA SER A 181 -9.83 -35.63 23.58
C SER A 181 -9.25 -34.40 24.27
N MET A 182 -9.16 -33.28 23.55
CA MET A 182 -8.68 -31.99 24.04
C MET A 182 -9.82 -31.07 24.49
N ASP A 183 -11.00 -31.21 23.89
CA ASP A 183 -12.15 -30.34 24.15
C ASP A 183 -13.47 -31.10 23.98
N PRO A 184 -14.14 -31.48 25.08
CA PRO A 184 -15.40 -32.21 25.03
C PRO A 184 -16.55 -31.47 24.33
N GLU A 185 -16.47 -30.15 24.17
CA GLU A 185 -17.50 -29.34 23.49
C GLU A 185 -17.44 -29.46 21.96
N VAL A 186 -16.40 -30.11 21.42
CA VAL A 186 -16.21 -30.24 19.97
C VAL A 186 -17.41 -30.90 19.30
N GLY A 187 -17.98 -30.15 18.35
CA GLY A 187 -19.11 -30.53 17.54
C GLY A 187 -18.96 -30.08 16.09
N LEU A 188 -19.51 -30.89 15.18
CA LEU A 188 -19.61 -30.59 13.76
C LEU A 188 -21.08 -30.72 13.36
N ALA A 189 -21.65 -29.65 12.81
CA ALA A 189 -23.01 -29.64 12.29
C ALA A 189 -22.98 -29.38 10.78
N GLU A 190 -23.23 -30.43 9.98
CA GLU A 190 -23.41 -30.28 8.54
C GLU A 190 -24.81 -29.72 8.24
N ILE A 191 -24.84 -28.60 7.53
CA ILE A 191 -26.06 -27.84 7.22
C ILE A 191 -26.59 -28.29 5.86
N SER A 192 -27.73 -28.96 5.86
CA SER A 192 -28.47 -29.33 4.65
C SER A 192 -29.75 -28.52 4.56
N ILE A 193 -29.88 -27.69 3.52
CA ILE A 193 -31.07 -26.85 3.30
C ILE A 193 -31.81 -27.36 2.08
N GLY A 194 -33.03 -27.85 2.29
CA GLY A 194 -33.90 -28.31 1.21
C GLY A 194 -34.19 -27.18 0.22
N GLY A 195 -33.88 -27.41 -1.07
CA GLY A 195 -34.05 -26.41 -2.14
C GLY A 195 -32.94 -25.38 -2.24
N PHE A 196 -31.81 -25.58 -1.55
CA PHE A 196 -30.60 -24.78 -1.75
C PHE A 196 -29.94 -25.18 -3.08
N ASN A 197 -29.97 -24.28 -4.07
CA ASN A 197 -29.26 -24.44 -5.34
C ASN A 197 -27.88 -23.75 -5.34
N GLY A 198 -27.54 -23.02 -4.28
CA GLY A 198 -26.27 -22.30 -4.16
C GLY A 198 -26.07 -21.16 -5.16
N GLU A 199 -27.10 -20.83 -5.95
CA GLU A 199 -27.07 -19.85 -7.04
C GLU A 199 -27.92 -18.61 -6.73
N ASP A 200 -28.96 -18.74 -5.87
CA ASP A 200 -29.89 -17.64 -5.57
C ASP A 200 -29.60 -16.92 -4.25
N LEU A 201 -29.67 -15.58 -4.25
CA LEU A 201 -29.55 -14.70 -3.06
C LEU A 201 -30.41 -15.17 -1.88
N SER A 202 -31.70 -15.44 -2.14
CA SER A 202 -32.67 -15.77 -1.10
C SER A 202 -32.37 -17.07 -0.36
N SER A 203 -31.62 -17.97 -0.99
CA SER A 203 -31.17 -19.22 -0.36
C SER A 203 -30.03 -18.95 0.61
N TRP A 204 -29.03 -18.17 0.19
CA TRP A 204 -27.90 -17.73 0.99
C TRP A 204 -28.31 -16.88 2.19
N GLU A 205 -29.28 -15.99 2.04
CA GLU A 205 -29.79 -15.18 3.16
C GLU A 205 -30.29 -16.02 4.33
N LYS A 206 -31.00 -17.12 4.05
CA LYS A 206 -31.52 -18.02 5.09
C LYS A 206 -30.39 -18.80 5.75
N VAL A 207 -29.38 -19.19 4.98
CA VAL A 207 -28.20 -19.91 5.49
C VAL A 207 -27.39 -19.02 6.40
N ILE A 208 -27.13 -17.78 5.99
CA ILE A 208 -26.16 -16.88 6.64
C ILE A 208 -26.75 -16.19 7.88
N ALA A 209 -28.04 -15.88 7.88
CA ALA A 209 -28.70 -15.12 8.96
C ALA A 209 -28.44 -15.62 10.41
N PRO A 210 -28.27 -16.92 10.70
CA PRO A 210 -27.97 -17.41 12.05
C PRO A 210 -26.52 -17.20 12.52
N TYR A 211 -25.62 -16.78 11.63
CA TYR A 211 -24.17 -16.77 11.86
C TYR A 211 -23.60 -15.34 11.92
N GLU A 212 -22.53 -15.21 12.69
CA GLU A 212 -21.80 -13.94 12.88
C GLU A 212 -20.59 -13.83 11.96
N VAL A 213 -20.00 -14.98 11.58
CA VAL A 213 -18.86 -15.06 10.67
C VAL A 213 -19.09 -16.16 9.65
N VAL A 214 -18.70 -15.90 8.41
CA VAL A 214 -18.59 -16.88 7.35
C VAL A 214 -17.13 -17.01 6.93
N LEU A 215 -16.60 -18.23 6.96
CA LEU A 215 -15.33 -18.61 6.38
C LEU A 215 -15.60 -19.30 5.05
N LEU A 216 -15.23 -18.67 3.94
CA LEU A 216 -15.53 -19.18 2.61
C LEU A 216 -14.25 -19.65 1.91
N LEU A 217 -14.15 -20.93 1.56
CA LEU A 217 -13.14 -21.46 0.66
C LEU A 217 -13.76 -21.63 -0.73
N VAL A 218 -13.17 -21.00 -1.75
CA VAL A 218 -13.62 -21.08 -3.14
C VAL A 218 -12.44 -21.27 -4.08
N LYS A 219 -12.68 -21.98 -5.19
CA LYS A 219 -11.76 -21.97 -6.32
C LYS A 219 -11.94 -20.70 -7.17
N GLU A 220 -10.89 -20.31 -7.90
CA GLU A 220 -10.90 -19.13 -8.77
C GLU A 220 -12.04 -19.14 -9.80
N GLU A 221 -12.45 -20.31 -10.29
CA GLU A 221 -13.54 -20.43 -11.27
C GLU A 221 -14.90 -20.05 -10.68
N ARG A 222 -15.01 -19.96 -9.35
CA ARG A 222 -16.24 -19.72 -8.59
C ARG A 222 -16.26 -18.39 -7.83
N LEU A 223 -15.51 -17.39 -8.31
CA LEU A 223 -15.53 -16.04 -7.72
C LEU A 223 -16.91 -15.34 -7.81
N ASP A 224 -17.80 -15.79 -8.70
CA ASP A 224 -19.20 -15.39 -8.74
C ASP A 224 -19.93 -15.67 -7.41
N ARG A 225 -19.67 -16.83 -6.80
CA ARG A 225 -20.20 -17.21 -5.49
C ARG A 225 -19.67 -16.28 -4.40
N LEU A 226 -18.38 -15.97 -4.42
CA LEU A 226 -17.80 -15.03 -3.46
C LEU A 226 -18.42 -13.62 -3.58
N ARG A 227 -18.68 -13.11 -4.80
CA ARG A 227 -19.42 -11.85 -5.02
C ARG A 227 -20.82 -11.91 -4.40
N LEU A 228 -21.52 -13.03 -4.59
CA LEU A 228 -22.87 -13.25 -4.07
C LEU A 228 -22.88 -13.24 -2.54
N LEU A 229 -21.99 -14.02 -1.90
CA LEU A 229 -21.90 -14.11 -0.45
C LEU A 229 -21.48 -12.79 0.19
N GLN A 230 -20.56 -12.03 -0.43
CA GLN A 230 -20.21 -10.71 0.07
C GLN A 230 -21.45 -9.82 0.19
N ARG A 231 -22.30 -9.76 -0.85
CA ARG A 231 -23.52 -8.93 -0.81
C ARG A 231 -24.45 -9.36 0.33
N VAL A 232 -24.69 -10.67 0.46
CA VAL A 232 -25.54 -11.20 1.53
C VAL A 232 -24.96 -10.90 2.91
N CYS A 233 -23.67 -11.10 3.11
CA CYS A 233 -22.98 -10.82 4.37
C CYS A 233 -23.06 -9.33 4.73
N GLN A 234 -22.86 -8.43 3.75
CA GLN A 234 -23.01 -6.99 3.94
C GLN A 234 -24.44 -6.61 4.37
N GLU A 235 -25.46 -7.18 3.72
CA GLU A 235 -26.87 -6.92 4.07
C GLU A 235 -27.25 -7.46 5.45
N LYS A 236 -26.73 -8.64 5.84
CA LYS A 236 -27.02 -9.28 7.13
C LYS A 236 -26.10 -8.83 8.26
N LYS A 237 -25.11 -7.97 7.97
CA LYS A 237 -24.05 -7.57 8.92
C LYS A 237 -23.33 -8.78 9.52
N THR A 238 -22.98 -9.72 8.65
CA THR A 238 -22.17 -10.91 8.98
C THR A 238 -20.75 -10.68 8.46
N ALA A 239 -19.74 -10.99 9.26
CA ALA A 239 -18.36 -10.88 8.80
C ALA A 239 -18.02 -12.01 7.82
N LEU A 240 -17.14 -11.74 6.85
CA LEU A 240 -16.74 -12.72 5.84
C LEU A 240 -15.23 -12.73 5.69
N LEU A 241 -14.63 -13.91 5.78
CA LEU A 241 -13.23 -14.14 5.44
C LEU A 241 -13.16 -15.12 4.26
N PRO A 242 -12.72 -14.67 3.08
CA PRO A 242 -12.56 -15.55 1.94
C PRO A 242 -11.16 -16.16 1.90
N GLY A 243 -11.09 -17.42 1.49
CA GLY A 243 -9.91 -18.12 1.03
C GLY A 243 -10.11 -18.49 -0.43
N ILE A 244 -9.25 -18.00 -1.33
CA ILE A 244 -9.32 -18.28 -2.76
C ILE A 244 -8.16 -19.22 -3.10
N ILE A 245 -8.48 -20.30 -3.80
CA ILE A 245 -7.52 -21.31 -4.24
C ILE A 245 -7.45 -21.25 -5.76
N ALA A 246 -6.25 -21.01 -6.30
CA ALA A 246 -6.01 -20.95 -7.73
C ALA A 246 -4.71 -21.68 -8.06
N ARG A 247 -4.79 -22.83 -8.73
CA ARG A 247 -3.61 -23.64 -9.11
C ARG A 247 -2.70 -23.93 -7.92
N ASP A 248 -1.56 -23.26 -7.81
CA ASP A 248 -0.59 -23.35 -6.71
C ASP A 248 -0.52 -22.07 -5.85
N LEU A 249 -1.45 -21.13 -5.98
CA LEU A 249 -1.55 -19.94 -5.17
C LEU A 249 -2.76 -19.96 -4.25
N GLY A 250 -2.50 -19.68 -2.97
CA GLY A 250 -3.50 -19.55 -1.93
C GLY A 250 -3.64 -18.10 -1.49
N TRP A 251 -4.86 -17.64 -1.39
CA TRP A 251 -5.20 -16.30 -0.94
C TRP A 251 -6.05 -16.40 0.32
N VAL A 252 -5.79 -15.58 1.34
CA VAL A 252 -6.68 -15.36 2.49
C VAL A 252 -6.93 -13.88 2.69
N GLY A 253 -8.20 -13.50 2.89
CA GLY A 253 -8.59 -12.12 3.19
C GLY A 253 -9.13 -11.33 2.00
N PRO A 254 -9.30 -10.01 2.13
CA PRO A 254 -9.29 -9.29 3.38
C PRO A 254 -10.41 -9.76 4.31
N TRP A 255 -10.25 -9.51 5.62
CA TRP A 255 -11.36 -9.62 6.55
C TRP A 255 -12.40 -8.57 6.21
N MET A 256 -13.61 -9.00 5.85
CA MET A 256 -14.73 -8.11 5.56
C MET A 256 -15.61 -8.01 6.80
N ASN A 257 -15.57 -6.87 7.47
CA ASN A 257 -16.26 -6.68 8.74
C ASN A 257 -17.73 -6.22 8.54
N THR A 258 -18.48 -6.18 9.64
CA THR A 258 -19.90 -5.82 9.65
C THR A 258 -20.15 -4.32 9.44
N GLU A 259 -19.09 -3.50 9.49
CA GLU A 259 -19.11 -2.06 9.23
C GLU A 259 -18.88 -1.71 7.76
N GLY A 260 -18.74 -2.72 6.89
CA GLY A 260 -18.51 -2.55 5.45
C GLY A 260 -17.07 -2.21 5.09
N LYS A 261 -16.11 -2.48 5.99
CA LYS A 261 -14.68 -2.39 5.71
C LYS A 261 -14.13 -3.73 5.27
N GLY A 262 -13.06 -3.69 4.48
CA GLY A 262 -12.55 -4.85 3.74
C GLY A 262 -13.41 -5.11 2.51
N CYS A 263 -12.79 -5.18 1.34
CA CYS A 263 -13.48 -5.52 0.09
C CYS A 263 -12.53 -6.37 -0.74
N TRP A 264 -12.90 -7.63 -0.97
CA TRP A 264 -12.05 -8.52 -1.74
C TRP A 264 -11.98 -8.12 -3.22
N GLU A 265 -13.08 -7.62 -3.82
CA GLU A 265 -13.06 -7.15 -5.22
C GLU A 265 -12.08 -5.98 -5.40
N SER A 266 -12.00 -5.12 -4.39
CA SER A 266 -11.03 -4.03 -4.32
C SER A 266 -9.59 -4.55 -4.29
N ALA A 267 -9.30 -5.55 -3.45
CA ALA A 267 -7.99 -6.21 -3.42
C ALA A 267 -7.68 -6.95 -4.72
N TRP A 268 -8.69 -7.62 -5.30
CA TRP A 268 -8.58 -8.36 -6.57
C TRP A 268 -8.20 -7.43 -7.71
N CYS A 269 -8.79 -6.24 -7.79
CA CYS A 269 -8.42 -5.21 -8.75
C CYS A 269 -7.07 -4.53 -8.49
N ARG A 270 -6.43 -4.77 -7.34
CA ARG A 270 -5.05 -4.34 -7.07
C ARG A 270 -4.03 -5.43 -7.31
N MET A 271 -4.46 -6.69 -7.32
CA MET A 271 -3.57 -7.83 -7.52
C MET A 271 -2.93 -7.78 -8.90
N ASN A 272 -1.61 -7.87 -8.94
CA ASN A 272 -0.85 -7.99 -10.18
C ASN A 272 -1.13 -9.34 -10.84
N ARG A 273 -1.73 -9.32 -12.04
CA ARG A 273 -2.03 -10.51 -12.83
C ARG A 273 -0.82 -11.42 -13.02
N GLN A 274 0.36 -10.86 -13.27
CA GLN A 274 1.57 -11.67 -13.50
C GLN A 274 2.02 -12.43 -12.26
N VAL A 275 1.77 -11.89 -11.06
CA VAL A 275 2.08 -12.59 -9.80
C VAL A 275 1.05 -13.70 -9.59
N TRP A 276 -0.23 -13.40 -9.80
CA TRP A 276 -1.31 -14.37 -9.66
C TRP A 276 -1.25 -15.51 -10.69
N GLU A 277 -0.82 -15.24 -11.92
CA GLU A 277 -0.71 -16.25 -12.97
C GLU A 277 0.68 -16.92 -13.01
N SER A 278 1.59 -16.58 -12.08
CA SER A 278 2.96 -17.14 -12.04
C SER A 278 3.02 -18.61 -11.66
N GLY A 279 1.90 -19.17 -11.22
CA GLY A 279 1.77 -20.55 -10.78
C GLY A 279 2.14 -21.58 -11.85
N GLN A 280 2.96 -22.55 -11.47
CA GLN A 280 3.49 -23.59 -12.34
C GLN A 280 2.83 -24.96 -12.12
N SER A 281 2.23 -25.18 -10.94
CA SER A 281 1.56 -26.44 -10.58
C SER A 281 0.04 -26.30 -10.60
N ASP A 282 -0.66 -27.35 -11.03
CA ASP A 282 -2.13 -27.38 -11.14
C ASP A 282 -2.83 -27.70 -9.81
N SER A 283 -2.10 -28.02 -8.73
CA SER A 283 -2.72 -28.43 -7.46
C SER A 283 -1.92 -28.07 -6.21
N PHE A 284 -2.66 -27.91 -5.10
CA PHE A 284 -2.09 -27.77 -3.76
C PHE A 284 -1.61 -29.12 -3.21
N SER A 285 -0.57 -29.05 -2.38
CA SER A 285 -0.19 -30.17 -1.53
C SER A 285 -1.00 -30.15 -0.22
N ILE A 286 -1.07 -31.29 0.45
CA ILE A 286 -1.67 -31.39 1.81
C ILE A 286 -1.02 -30.39 2.78
N THR A 287 0.28 -30.10 2.62
CA THR A 287 0.99 -29.12 3.45
C THR A 287 0.51 -27.70 3.13
N THR A 288 0.33 -27.37 1.87
CA THR A 288 -0.19 -26.07 1.42
C THR A 288 -1.61 -25.85 1.95
N ASP A 289 -2.46 -26.87 1.88
CA ASP A 289 -3.81 -26.85 2.44
C ASP A 289 -3.79 -26.54 3.94
N ALA A 290 -2.97 -27.27 4.70
CA ALA A 290 -2.84 -27.08 6.14
C ALA A 290 -2.32 -25.67 6.48
N MET A 291 -1.38 -25.14 5.70
CA MET A 291 -0.85 -23.78 5.91
C MET A 291 -1.91 -22.71 5.64
N LEU A 292 -2.64 -22.81 4.52
CA LEU A 292 -3.70 -21.85 4.18
C LEU A 292 -4.83 -21.88 5.22
N ALA A 293 -5.27 -23.08 5.60
CA ALA A 293 -6.26 -23.33 6.65
C ALA A 293 -5.86 -22.71 7.99
N ASN A 294 -4.61 -22.93 8.43
CA ASN A 294 -4.10 -22.35 9.67
C ASN A 294 -4.07 -20.82 9.63
N VAL A 295 -3.64 -20.22 8.51
CA VAL A 295 -3.66 -18.75 8.35
C VAL A 295 -5.09 -18.22 8.44
N MET A 296 -6.05 -18.89 7.80
CA MET A 296 -7.45 -18.49 7.80
C MET A 296 -8.09 -18.62 9.19
N ALA A 297 -7.89 -19.75 9.89
CA ALA A 297 -8.35 -19.96 11.26
C ALA A 297 -7.73 -18.94 12.23
N PHE A 298 -6.42 -18.69 12.12
CA PHE A 298 -5.73 -17.73 12.96
C PHE A 298 -6.14 -16.28 12.67
N THR A 299 -6.45 -15.95 11.41
CA THR A 299 -7.00 -14.64 11.04
C THR A 299 -8.38 -14.44 11.68
N CYS A 300 -9.27 -15.43 11.56
CA CYS A 300 -10.57 -15.41 12.24
C CYS A 300 -10.43 -15.23 13.76
N PHE A 301 -9.51 -15.98 14.39
CA PHE A 301 -9.22 -15.87 15.82
C PHE A 301 -8.78 -14.45 16.22
N LYS A 302 -7.85 -13.84 15.49
CA LYS A 302 -7.35 -12.49 15.78
C LYS A 302 -8.43 -11.41 15.66
N GLU A 303 -9.26 -11.50 14.62
CA GLU A 303 -10.31 -10.52 14.34
C GLU A 303 -11.45 -10.61 15.36
N LEU A 304 -11.93 -11.82 15.65
CA LEU A 304 -12.99 -12.02 16.65
C LEU A 304 -12.57 -11.63 18.07
N THR A 305 -11.29 -11.80 18.39
CA THR A 305 -10.76 -11.45 19.71
C THR A 305 -10.26 -9.99 19.79
N GLN A 306 -10.36 -9.21 18.70
CA GLN A 306 -10.00 -7.78 18.64
C GLN A 306 -8.56 -7.49 19.05
N THR A 307 -7.61 -8.28 18.57
CA THR A 307 -6.19 -8.07 18.88
C THR A 307 -5.58 -6.85 18.18
N ASN A 308 -6.29 -6.20 17.23
CA ASN A 308 -5.90 -4.99 16.49
C ASN A 308 -4.48 -5.04 15.88
N LEU A 309 -4.04 -6.22 15.42
CA LEU A 309 -2.68 -6.44 14.91
C LEU A 309 -2.52 -6.21 13.41
N GLN A 310 -3.60 -6.24 12.64
CA GLN A 310 -3.56 -6.17 11.18
C GLN A 310 -4.43 -5.04 10.66
N SER A 311 -4.00 -4.45 9.54
CA SER A 311 -4.83 -3.49 8.82
C SER A 311 -5.98 -4.24 8.14
N GLU A 312 -7.18 -3.67 8.20
CA GLU A 312 -8.41 -4.19 7.58
C GLU A 312 -8.30 -4.34 6.04
N GLN A 313 -7.18 -3.89 5.44
CA GLN A 313 -6.90 -3.89 4.00
C GLN A 313 -5.62 -4.68 3.68
N GLN A 314 -5.57 -5.92 4.17
CA GLN A 314 -4.49 -6.85 3.88
C GLN A 314 -5.01 -8.15 3.33
N ILE A 315 -4.21 -8.76 2.47
CA ILE A 315 -4.41 -10.12 1.97
C ILE A 315 -3.15 -10.92 2.26
N TYR A 316 -3.31 -12.21 2.51
CA TYR A 316 -2.20 -13.14 2.61
C TYR A 316 -2.13 -13.96 1.33
N LEU A 317 -0.93 -14.08 0.76
CA LEU A 317 -0.65 -15.00 -0.33
C LEU A 317 0.26 -16.11 0.14
N LEU A 318 0.01 -17.32 -0.36
CA LEU A 318 0.81 -18.53 -0.14
C LEU A 318 1.15 -19.15 -1.49
N HIS A 319 2.43 -19.30 -1.79
CA HIS A 319 2.90 -20.08 -2.91
C HIS A 319 2.99 -21.55 -2.51
N GLY A 320 2.32 -22.42 -3.25
CA GLY A 320 2.19 -23.84 -2.97
C GLY A 320 3.46 -24.63 -3.22
N GLU A 321 4.26 -24.22 -4.21
CA GLU A 321 5.54 -24.86 -4.52
C GLU A 321 6.66 -24.46 -3.54
N THR A 322 6.82 -23.16 -3.28
CA THR A 322 7.90 -22.66 -2.41
C THR A 322 7.52 -22.66 -0.92
N LEU A 323 6.22 -22.79 -0.60
CA LEU A 323 5.63 -22.59 0.73
C LEU A 323 5.93 -21.20 1.33
N GLU A 324 6.34 -20.24 0.49
CA GLU A 324 6.51 -18.86 0.90
C GLU A 324 5.15 -18.19 1.01
N GLY A 325 4.90 -17.52 2.13
CA GLY A 325 3.69 -16.74 2.28
C GLY A 325 3.94 -15.40 2.97
N SER A 326 3.15 -14.40 2.57
CA SER A 326 3.36 -13.01 2.94
C SER A 326 2.06 -12.23 2.97
N TRP A 327 2.02 -11.24 3.86
CA TRP A 327 0.91 -10.28 3.96
C TRP A 327 1.18 -9.07 3.06
N HIS A 328 0.18 -8.72 2.27
CA HIS A 328 0.23 -7.61 1.33
C HIS A 328 -0.89 -6.61 1.66
N SER A 329 -0.50 -5.40 2.06
CA SER A 329 -1.44 -4.28 2.17
C SER A 329 -1.85 -3.80 0.78
N PHE A 330 -3.07 -3.31 0.64
CA PHE A 330 -3.54 -2.71 -0.60
C PHE A 330 -4.29 -1.42 -0.33
N ILE A 331 -4.21 -0.48 -1.27
CA ILE A 331 -5.02 0.74 -1.25
C ILE A 331 -6.35 0.42 -1.96
N PRO A 332 -7.52 0.80 -1.40
CA PRO A 332 -8.80 0.48 -2.03
C PRO A 332 -8.86 0.92 -3.49
N HIS A 333 -9.33 0.05 -4.36
CA HIS A 333 -9.51 0.33 -5.78
C HIS A 333 -10.59 1.42 -5.99
N PRO A 334 -10.39 2.38 -6.92
CA PRO A 334 -11.38 3.44 -7.18
C PRO A 334 -12.76 2.87 -7.54
N GLN A 335 -12.81 1.71 -8.19
CA GLN A 335 -13.95 0.77 -8.27
C GLN A 335 -14.96 0.84 -7.12
N PHE A 336 -14.39 0.61 -5.94
CA PHE A 336 -15.11 0.22 -4.72
C PHE A 336 -14.82 1.20 -3.56
N GLY A 337 -13.93 2.16 -3.78
CA GLY A 337 -13.55 3.20 -2.83
C GLY A 337 -14.29 4.53 -3.05
N SER A 338 -14.05 5.47 -2.14
CA SER A 338 -14.56 6.85 -2.30
C SER A 338 -13.71 7.61 -3.33
N ILE A 339 -14.30 7.89 -4.49
CA ILE A 339 -13.68 8.75 -5.51
C ILE A 339 -14.17 10.19 -5.36
N GLN A 340 -13.26 11.15 -5.47
CA GLN A 340 -13.60 12.56 -5.62
C GLN A 340 -13.89 12.89 -7.08
N SER A 341 -15.04 13.51 -7.34
CA SER A 341 -15.32 14.06 -8.67
C SER A 341 -14.37 15.22 -9.00
N PRO A 342 -13.93 15.36 -10.26
CA PRO A 342 -13.09 16.48 -10.65
C PRO A 342 -13.78 17.82 -10.37
N LYS A 343 -13.05 18.76 -9.76
CA LYS A 343 -13.60 20.07 -9.36
C LYS A 343 -12.75 21.21 -9.92
N ARG A 344 -13.39 22.26 -10.41
CA ARG A 344 -12.67 23.45 -10.90
C ARG A 344 -11.90 24.11 -9.76
N VAL A 345 -10.62 24.41 -9.98
CA VAL A 345 -9.80 25.16 -9.02
C VAL A 345 -10.21 26.63 -9.10
N THR A 346 -10.57 27.23 -7.95
CA THR A 346 -11.00 28.63 -7.87
C THR A 346 -9.81 29.56 -7.64
N GLN A 347 -10.02 30.86 -7.89
CA GLN A 347 -8.98 31.87 -7.67
C GLN A 347 -8.66 32.03 -6.17
N GLU A 348 -9.63 31.81 -5.29
CA GLU A 348 -9.39 31.82 -3.84
C GLU A 348 -8.45 30.68 -3.44
N TRP A 349 -8.69 29.47 -3.94
CA TRP A 349 -7.81 28.32 -3.69
C TRP A 349 -6.39 28.60 -4.21
N TRP A 350 -6.26 29.03 -5.47
CA TRP A 350 -4.96 29.38 -6.05
C TRP A 350 -4.19 30.42 -5.21
N SER A 351 -4.90 31.37 -4.59
CA SER A 351 -4.31 32.42 -3.78
C SER A 351 -3.97 31.98 -2.35
N ALA A 352 -4.76 31.06 -1.78
CA ALA A 352 -4.56 30.52 -0.44
C ALA A 352 -3.32 29.61 -0.35
N GLU A 353 -2.94 28.96 -1.44
CA GLU A 353 -1.85 27.98 -1.46
C GLU A 353 -0.43 28.60 -1.42
N LYS A 354 -0.31 29.93 -1.44
CA LYS A 354 0.98 30.65 -1.44
C LYS A 354 1.80 30.54 -0.14
N GLY A 355 1.46 29.65 0.79
CA GLY A 355 1.99 29.66 2.16
C GLY A 355 2.38 28.31 2.78
N GLU A 356 2.09 27.17 2.17
CA GLU A 356 2.62 25.89 2.65
C GLU A 356 4.01 25.69 2.04
N GLY A 357 5.05 26.12 2.76
CA GLY A 357 6.43 25.82 2.41
C GLY A 357 6.58 24.33 2.14
N ASP A 358 7.25 23.99 1.03
CA ASP A 358 7.54 22.63 0.53
C ASP A 358 7.05 21.55 1.50
N ARG A 359 5.89 20.94 1.24
CA ARG A 359 5.59 19.61 1.81
C ARG A 359 6.88 18.82 1.70
N LYS A 360 7.37 18.31 2.83
CA LYS A 360 8.74 17.83 2.88
C LYS A 360 8.88 16.77 1.81
N GLU A 361 9.85 16.95 0.92
CA GLU A 361 10.12 16.01 -0.18
C GLU A 361 10.23 14.56 0.35
N GLU A 362 10.65 14.41 1.60
CA GLU A 362 10.65 13.17 2.38
C GLU A 362 9.26 12.53 2.52
N GLU A 363 8.21 13.30 2.85
CA GLU A 363 6.83 12.81 2.94
C GLU A 363 6.34 12.30 1.57
N MET A 364 6.68 13.01 0.48
CA MET A 364 6.37 12.56 -0.87
C MET A 364 7.06 11.22 -1.19
N PHE A 365 8.35 11.09 -0.87
CA PHE A 365 9.07 9.83 -1.10
C PHE A 365 8.56 8.68 -0.22
N LEU A 366 8.18 8.96 1.04
CA LEU A 366 7.54 7.97 1.91
C LEU A 366 6.18 7.53 1.33
N ALA A 367 5.40 8.46 0.78
CA ALA A 367 4.14 8.15 0.12
C ALA A 367 4.38 7.28 -1.14
N PHE A 368 5.33 7.65 -2.00
CA PHE A 368 5.68 6.83 -3.18
C PHE A 368 6.11 5.42 -2.80
N ALA A 369 6.92 5.27 -1.74
CA ALA A 369 7.32 3.97 -1.22
C ALA A 369 6.10 3.19 -0.69
N GLY A 370 5.19 3.84 0.05
CA GLY A 370 3.95 3.23 0.54
C GLY A 370 2.99 2.79 -0.57
N TRP A 371 3.07 3.40 -1.76
CA TRP A 371 2.26 3.03 -2.91
C TRP A 371 2.91 1.97 -3.80
N THR A 372 4.17 1.59 -3.51
CA THR A 372 4.96 0.68 -4.34
C THR A 372 4.93 -0.73 -3.78
N SER A 373 4.41 -1.67 -4.57
CA SER A 373 4.42 -3.10 -4.27
C SER A 373 4.30 -3.89 -5.58
N PRO A 374 5.14 -4.92 -5.79
CA PRO A 374 5.05 -5.75 -7.00
C PRO A 374 3.76 -6.58 -7.06
N VAL A 375 3.06 -6.74 -5.92
CA VAL A 375 1.88 -7.59 -5.76
C VAL A 375 0.58 -6.79 -5.79
N THR A 376 0.49 -5.70 -5.02
CA THR A 376 -0.75 -4.95 -4.74
C THR A 376 -0.61 -3.43 -4.90
N GLY A 377 0.55 -2.95 -5.38
CA GLY A 377 0.89 -1.53 -5.40
C GLY A 377 0.16 -0.74 -6.48
N ILE A 378 0.05 0.57 -6.26
CA ILE A 378 -0.29 1.52 -7.34
C ILE A 378 0.88 1.59 -8.32
N TYR A 379 2.10 1.61 -7.77
CA TYR A 379 3.32 1.36 -8.51
C TYR A 379 3.72 -0.09 -8.31
N ARG A 380 3.96 -0.79 -9.41
CA ARG A 380 4.62 -2.09 -9.38
C ARG A 380 6.07 -1.93 -8.95
N HIS A 381 6.75 -0.96 -9.56
CA HIS A 381 8.14 -0.62 -9.32
C HIS A 381 8.32 0.89 -9.31
N TRP A 382 9.16 1.38 -8.40
CA TRP A 382 9.65 2.75 -8.35
C TRP A 382 11.08 2.71 -7.80
N GLU A 383 12.05 2.53 -8.69
CA GLU A 383 13.44 2.20 -8.34
C GLU A 383 14.39 2.46 -9.51
N GLU A 384 15.70 2.46 -9.25
CA GLU A 384 16.74 2.50 -10.27
C GLU A 384 16.79 1.19 -11.09
N GLY A 385 16.57 0.05 -10.44
CA GLY A 385 16.67 -1.29 -11.06
C GLY A 385 18.02 -1.51 -11.73
N SER A 386 18.00 -2.06 -12.96
CA SER A 386 19.19 -2.31 -13.79
C SER A 386 19.60 -1.13 -14.67
N LEU A 387 19.02 0.07 -14.49
CA LEU A 387 19.33 1.23 -15.31
C LEU A 387 20.74 1.76 -15.05
N GLY A 388 21.43 2.16 -16.12
CA GLY A 388 22.73 2.81 -16.01
C GLY A 388 22.62 4.16 -15.29
N GLN A 389 23.45 4.41 -14.29
CA GLN A 389 23.38 5.63 -13.46
C GLN A 389 24.37 6.73 -13.89
N LEU A 390 25.05 6.54 -15.02
CA LEU A 390 26.01 7.48 -15.58
C LEU A 390 25.70 7.74 -17.06
N PRO A 391 25.86 8.98 -17.54
CA PRO A 391 26.28 10.18 -16.80
C PRO A 391 25.13 10.85 -16.02
N LEU A 392 23.90 10.37 -16.17
CA LEU A 392 22.71 10.89 -15.49
C LEU A 392 22.14 9.83 -14.56
N ALA A 393 21.63 10.28 -13.41
CA ALA A 393 20.86 9.43 -12.52
C ALA A 393 19.51 9.09 -13.17
N GLN A 394 19.07 7.84 -12.99
CA GLN A 394 17.85 7.33 -13.62
C GLN A 394 17.03 6.52 -12.65
N CYS A 395 15.72 6.73 -12.65
CA CYS A 395 14.75 5.94 -11.87
C CYS A 395 13.60 5.56 -12.79
N LYS A 396 13.18 4.29 -12.77
CA LYS A 396 11.98 3.85 -13.48
C LYS A 396 10.79 3.78 -12.54
N VAL A 397 9.62 4.08 -13.10
CA VAL A 397 8.32 3.81 -12.49
C VAL A 397 7.51 2.92 -13.42
N GLN A 398 6.81 1.95 -12.85
CA GLN A 398 5.79 1.19 -13.55
C GLN A 398 4.50 1.21 -12.75
N VAL A 399 3.42 1.64 -13.39
CA VAL A 399 2.13 1.87 -12.76
C VAL A 399 1.20 0.71 -13.08
N MET A 400 0.41 0.25 -12.11
CA MET A 400 -0.66 -0.72 -12.36
C MET A 400 -1.88 -0.02 -12.98
N ASP A 401 -2.48 -0.60 -14.01
CA ASP A 401 -3.64 -0.02 -14.71
C ASP A 401 -4.88 -0.04 -13.80
N PRO A 402 -5.44 1.13 -13.40
CA PRO A 402 -6.63 1.18 -12.55
C PRO A 402 -7.94 0.84 -13.26
N VAL A 403 -7.89 0.48 -14.54
CA VAL A 403 -9.07 0.25 -15.38
C VAL A 403 -9.18 -1.20 -15.82
N THR A 404 -8.14 -2.00 -15.66
CA THR A 404 -8.21 -3.42 -16.03
C THR A 404 -9.33 -4.13 -15.26
N GLU A 405 -10.10 -4.94 -15.97
CA GLU A 405 -11.15 -5.75 -15.35
C GLU A 405 -10.54 -6.95 -14.60
N GLY A 406 -10.91 -7.11 -13.33
CA GLY A 406 -10.33 -8.14 -12.49
C GLY A 406 -8.89 -7.81 -12.11
N LEU A 407 -7.97 -8.77 -12.28
CA LEU A 407 -6.55 -8.62 -11.94
C LEU A 407 -5.88 -7.51 -12.74
N ALA A 408 -5.06 -6.69 -12.09
CA ALA A 408 -4.42 -5.53 -12.67
C ALA A 408 -3.25 -5.91 -13.59
N ASP A 409 -3.22 -5.27 -14.77
CA ASP A 409 -2.09 -5.34 -15.68
C ASP A 409 -1.18 -4.11 -15.52
N PRO A 410 0.14 -4.26 -15.67
CA PRO A 410 1.03 -3.12 -15.61
C PRO A 410 0.94 -2.28 -16.89
N LEU A 411 0.98 -0.96 -16.73
CA LEU A 411 1.20 -0.02 -17.82
C LEU A 411 2.68 -0.02 -18.26
N HIS A 412 2.99 0.66 -19.36
CA HIS A 412 4.36 0.83 -19.83
C HIS A 412 5.24 1.49 -18.76
N GLU A 413 6.46 0.96 -18.59
CA GLU A 413 7.48 1.55 -17.73
C GLU A 413 7.88 2.94 -18.25
N ARG A 414 8.13 3.86 -17.32
CA ARG A 414 8.65 5.21 -17.63
C ARG A 414 9.93 5.49 -16.87
N ILE A 415 10.89 6.12 -17.54
CA ILE A 415 12.20 6.45 -16.97
C ILE A 415 12.31 7.94 -16.71
N GLY A 416 12.45 8.29 -15.44
CA GLY A 416 12.85 9.61 -14.97
C GLY A 416 14.36 9.77 -15.03
N VAL A 417 14.82 10.92 -15.52
CA VAL A 417 16.25 11.23 -15.67
C VAL A 417 16.53 12.55 -14.97
N GLY A 418 17.64 12.61 -14.23
CA GLY A 418 18.05 13.81 -13.49
C GLY A 418 19.56 13.91 -13.31
N ILE A 419 20.02 15.05 -12.80
CA ILE A 419 21.42 15.22 -12.39
C ILE A 419 21.69 14.38 -11.13
N THR A 420 20.68 14.30 -10.24
CA THR A 420 20.75 13.56 -8.98
C THR A 420 19.72 12.43 -8.92
N HIS A 421 19.97 11.42 -8.09
CA HIS A 421 19.00 10.34 -7.83
C HIS A 421 17.68 10.88 -7.27
N ARG A 422 17.72 11.92 -6.44
CA ARG A 422 16.52 12.57 -5.90
C ARG A 422 15.64 13.14 -7.01
N GLU A 423 16.22 13.88 -7.95
CA GLU A 423 15.50 14.42 -9.11
C GLU A 423 14.89 13.30 -9.97
N ALA A 424 15.68 12.27 -10.30
CA ALA A 424 15.22 11.17 -11.13
C ALA A 424 14.04 10.41 -10.47
N ARG A 425 14.17 10.10 -9.18
CA ARG A 425 13.13 9.45 -8.36
C ARG A 425 11.87 10.28 -8.28
N ARG A 426 12.02 11.58 -8.01
CA ARG A 426 10.91 12.53 -7.91
C ARG A 426 10.14 12.63 -9.22
N GLU A 427 10.85 12.80 -10.34
CA GLU A 427 10.24 12.85 -11.66
C GLU A 427 9.53 11.55 -12.03
N ALA A 428 10.15 10.40 -11.75
CA ALA A 428 9.53 9.09 -11.96
C ALA A 428 8.23 8.96 -11.15
N GLY A 429 8.24 9.26 -9.85
CA GLY A 429 7.06 9.13 -8.99
C GLY A 429 5.91 10.05 -9.42
N LEU A 430 6.19 11.34 -9.64
CA LEU A 430 5.16 12.30 -10.11
C LEU A 430 4.56 11.87 -11.45
N THR A 431 5.38 11.43 -12.40
CA THR A 431 4.89 10.94 -13.69
C THR A 431 4.14 9.61 -13.57
N GLY A 432 4.49 8.76 -12.60
CA GLY A 432 3.70 7.58 -12.25
C GLY A 432 2.27 7.95 -11.88
N MET A 433 2.10 8.92 -10.97
CA MET A 433 0.76 9.37 -10.55
C MET A 433 -0.02 10.04 -11.70
N GLU A 434 0.65 10.84 -12.52
CA GLU A 434 0.04 11.44 -13.71
C GLU A 434 -0.44 10.36 -14.70
N THR A 435 0.31 9.28 -14.84
CA THR A 435 -0.03 8.16 -15.74
C THR A 435 -1.24 7.39 -15.21
N TYR A 436 -1.26 7.11 -13.90
CA TYR A 436 -2.38 6.47 -13.20
C TYR A 436 -3.69 7.25 -13.41
N VAL A 437 -3.71 8.54 -13.05
CA VAL A 437 -4.91 9.39 -13.19
C VAL A 437 -5.29 9.57 -14.66
N SER A 438 -4.31 9.69 -15.57
CA SER A 438 -4.59 9.78 -17.00
C SER A 438 -5.32 8.56 -17.53
N ARG A 439 -4.93 7.36 -17.08
CA ARG A 439 -5.56 6.12 -17.51
C ARG A 439 -7.01 6.04 -17.03
N TRP A 440 -7.26 6.36 -15.75
CA TRP A 440 -8.62 6.38 -15.19
C TRP A 440 -9.55 7.39 -15.90
N LEU A 441 -9.09 8.63 -16.09
CA LEU A 441 -9.91 9.67 -16.71
C LEU A 441 -10.23 9.38 -18.17
N LYS A 442 -9.32 8.74 -18.92
CA LYS A 442 -9.59 8.33 -20.31
C LYS A 442 -10.73 7.33 -20.42
N GLU A 443 -10.86 6.44 -19.45
CA GLU A 443 -11.94 5.45 -19.41
C GLU A 443 -13.28 6.10 -19.04
N LYS A 444 -13.30 6.89 -17.96
CA LYS A 444 -14.56 7.44 -17.42
C LYS A 444 -15.04 8.70 -18.13
N GLY A 445 -14.14 9.49 -18.73
CA GLY A 445 -14.42 10.85 -19.20
C GLY A 445 -14.95 10.97 -20.64
N GLY A 446 -14.95 9.89 -21.43
CA GLY A 446 -15.18 9.99 -22.88
C GLY A 446 -14.12 10.89 -23.56
N GLN A 447 -13.99 10.82 -24.89
CA GLN A 447 -13.05 11.69 -25.61
C GLN A 447 -13.56 13.14 -25.68
N GLN A 448 -13.50 13.90 -24.58
CA GLN A 448 -13.80 15.33 -24.60
C GLN A 448 -12.62 16.15 -24.09
N ARG A 449 -11.94 16.79 -25.06
CA ARG A 449 -10.83 17.76 -24.91
C ARG A 449 -9.57 17.19 -24.24
N PHE A 450 -8.39 17.62 -24.71
CA PHE A 450 -7.15 17.20 -24.07
C PHE A 450 -6.96 17.94 -22.76
N ILE A 451 -6.71 17.16 -21.70
CA ILE A 451 -6.34 17.66 -20.39
C ILE A 451 -4.89 17.23 -20.15
N GLY A 452 -3.99 18.21 -19.99
CA GLY A 452 -2.63 17.96 -19.54
C GLY A 452 -2.63 17.75 -18.03
N LEU A 453 -2.25 16.55 -17.58
CA LEU A 453 -2.27 16.20 -16.16
C LEU A 453 -0.88 16.36 -15.54
N GLY A 454 -0.80 17.10 -14.44
CA GLY A 454 0.41 17.24 -13.64
C GLY A 454 0.18 16.97 -12.16
N ALA A 455 0.98 16.08 -11.60
CA ALA A 455 1.04 15.83 -10.16
C ALA A 455 2.10 16.74 -9.54
N GLY A 456 1.92 17.19 -8.30
CA GLY A 456 2.91 18.04 -7.65
C GLY A 456 2.84 18.04 -6.14
N ALA A 457 3.95 18.44 -5.51
CA ALA A 457 3.99 18.77 -4.08
C ALA A 457 3.09 19.98 -3.77
N THR A 458 2.88 20.83 -4.78
CA THR A 458 2.06 22.04 -4.75
C THR A 458 1.17 22.12 -5.99
N LEU A 459 0.07 22.86 -5.90
CA LEU A 459 -0.79 23.22 -7.02
C LEU A 459 -0.04 23.89 -8.15
N ALA A 460 0.86 24.83 -7.83
CA ALA A 460 1.65 25.55 -8.82
C ALA A 460 2.54 24.58 -9.62
N GLU A 461 3.16 23.61 -8.95
CA GLU A 461 3.94 22.59 -9.62
C GLU A 461 3.09 21.70 -10.53
N GLY A 462 2.01 21.13 -9.99
CA GLY A 462 1.14 20.26 -10.77
C GLY A 462 0.54 20.99 -11.99
N VAL A 463 0.21 22.28 -11.85
CA VAL A 463 -0.27 23.11 -12.96
C VAL A 463 0.83 23.42 -13.97
N CYS A 464 2.06 23.72 -13.54
CA CYS A 464 3.22 23.86 -14.45
C CYS A 464 3.43 22.58 -15.27
N ARG A 465 3.39 21.41 -14.63
CA ARG A 465 3.58 20.12 -15.27
C ARG A 465 2.44 19.79 -16.23
N GLY A 466 1.19 20.00 -15.82
CA GLY A 466 0.01 19.82 -16.68
C GLY A 466 0.04 20.76 -17.90
N LEU A 467 0.38 22.04 -17.69
CA LEU A 467 0.54 23.02 -18.76
C LEU A 467 1.64 22.61 -19.76
N GLN A 468 2.78 22.10 -19.28
CA GLN A 468 3.81 21.60 -20.19
C GLN A 468 3.26 20.56 -21.16
N LYS A 469 2.50 19.57 -20.64
CA LYS A 469 1.94 18.51 -21.49
C LYS A 469 0.97 19.06 -22.52
N CYS A 470 0.20 20.09 -22.16
CA CYS A 470 -0.64 20.83 -23.10
C CYS A 470 0.17 21.49 -24.21
N LEU A 471 1.23 22.22 -23.86
CA LEU A 471 2.10 22.86 -24.85
C LEU A 471 2.75 21.82 -25.78
N VAL A 472 3.30 20.74 -25.22
CA VAL A 472 3.93 19.68 -26.03
C VAL A 472 2.91 19.00 -26.95
N LYS A 473 1.67 18.80 -26.50
CA LYS A 473 0.63 18.25 -27.38
C LYS A 473 0.26 19.21 -28.50
N GLU A 474 0.04 20.49 -28.21
CA GLU A 474 -0.27 21.50 -29.23
C GLU A 474 0.86 21.63 -30.25
N TRP A 475 2.11 21.57 -29.79
CA TRP A 475 3.29 21.56 -30.65
C TRP A 475 3.40 20.31 -31.52
N LYS A 476 3.20 19.11 -30.94
CA LYS A 476 3.17 17.86 -31.72
C LYS A 476 2.06 17.91 -32.77
N LYS A 477 0.91 18.52 -32.48
CA LYS A 477 -0.17 18.71 -33.46
C LYS A 477 0.22 19.68 -34.58
N SER A 478 0.88 20.79 -34.27
CA SER A 478 1.28 21.77 -35.29
C SER A 478 2.28 21.20 -36.30
N LEU A 479 2.96 20.11 -35.95
CA LEU A 479 3.96 19.45 -36.78
C LEU A 479 3.50 18.15 -37.48
N ARG A 480 2.24 17.72 -37.32
CA ARG A 480 1.70 16.44 -37.86
C ARG A 480 1.71 16.26 -39.39
N GLY A 481 2.35 17.15 -40.14
CA GLY A 481 2.50 17.04 -41.60
C GLY A 481 3.66 17.84 -42.18
N GLY A 482 4.63 18.28 -41.36
CA GLY A 482 5.71 19.15 -41.80
C GLY A 482 7.03 18.90 -41.06
N VAL A 483 8.13 19.19 -41.75
CA VAL A 483 9.48 19.18 -41.16
C VAL A 483 9.63 20.42 -40.27
N PRO A 484 10.11 20.29 -39.01
CA PRO A 484 10.29 21.45 -38.14
C PRO A 484 11.21 22.50 -38.76
N ARG A 485 10.78 23.75 -38.76
CA ARG A 485 11.60 24.90 -39.16
C ARG A 485 12.38 25.40 -37.97
N ILE A 486 13.69 25.55 -38.13
CA ILE A 486 14.57 26.01 -37.06
C ILE A 486 15.52 27.10 -37.56
N SER A 487 15.79 28.08 -36.69
CA SER A 487 16.86 29.06 -36.87
C SER A 487 18.07 28.67 -36.00
N SER A 488 19.28 28.81 -36.53
CA SER A 488 20.50 28.40 -35.81
C SER A 488 20.76 29.25 -34.56
N LEU A 489 21.15 28.61 -33.46
CA LEU A 489 21.55 29.26 -32.23
C LEU A 489 23.04 29.07 -31.94
N ARG A 490 23.67 30.08 -31.36
CA ARG A 490 25.02 30.02 -30.77
C ARG A 490 24.91 30.18 -29.26
N LEU A 491 25.65 29.36 -28.52
CA LEU A 491 25.75 29.49 -27.07
C LEU A 491 26.43 30.81 -26.71
N GLY A 492 25.74 31.65 -25.94
CA GLY A 492 26.26 32.87 -25.33
C GLY A 492 26.67 32.64 -23.88
N ALA A 493 26.44 33.63 -23.02
CA ALA A 493 26.67 33.50 -21.59
C ALA A 493 25.76 32.41 -20.97
N MET A 494 26.35 31.55 -20.12
CA MET A 494 25.68 30.39 -19.51
C MET A 494 25.90 30.44 -17.99
N GLU A 495 24.92 30.95 -17.25
CA GLU A 495 24.96 31.04 -15.79
C GLU A 495 24.21 29.87 -15.12
N ASP A 496 23.20 29.32 -15.79
CA ASP A 496 22.42 28.16 -15.32
C ASP A 496 23.31 26.93 -15.15
N ARG A 497 23.36 26.40 -13.92
CA ARG A 497 24.26 25.30 -13.53
C ARG A 497 23.85 23.99 -14.21
N ASP A 498 22.56 23.75 -14.38
CA ASP A 498 22.04 22.48 -14.88
C ASP A 498 22.27 22.35 -16.38
N CYS A 499 21.99 23.41 -17.14
CA CYS A 499 22.31 23.49 -18.57
C CYS A 499 23.80 23.33 -18.81
N ARG A 500 24.65 23.95 -17.97
CA ARG A 500 26.11 23.77 -18.05
C ARG A 500 26.49 22.31 -17.83
N PHE A 501 25.97 21.68 -16.79
CA PHE A 501 26.22 20.27 -16.52
C PHE A 501 25.82 19.38 -17.71
N TYR A 502 24.62 19.55 -18.27
CA TYR A 502 24.21 18.77 -19.44
C TYR A 502 25.12 19.02 -20.64
N LEU A 503 25.48 20.27 -20.93
CA LEU A 503 26.41 20.59 -22.02
C LEU A 503 27.81 20.01 -21.81
N GLU A 504 28.30 19.93 -20.57
CA GLU A 504 29.56 19.25 -20.23
C GLU A 504 29.47 17.73 -20.47
N VAL A 505 28.33 17.12 -20.15
CA VAL A 505 28.07 15.71 -20.47
C VAL A 505 28.10 15.46 -21.98
N TRP A 506 27.54 16.39 -22.77
CA TRP A 506 27.62 16.35 -24.22
C TRP A 506 29.06 16.53 -24.73
N SER A 507 29.78 17.54 -24.25
CA SER A 507 31.11 17.90 -24.77
C SER A 507 32.16 16.81 -24.53
N ARG A 508 32.02 16.02 -23.47
CA ARG A 508 32.88 14.84 -23.20
C ARG A 508 32.80 13.77 -24.28
N ARG A 509 31.83 13.85 -25.21
CA ARG A 509 31.64 12.90 -26.31
C ARG A 509 32.27 13.33 -27.63
N GLY A 510 32.88 14.52 -27.70
CA GLY A 510 33.72 14.94 -28.84
C GLY A 510 33.33 16.27 -29.46
N GLU A 511 32.05 16.67 -29.43
CA GLU A 511 31.58 17.96 -29.96
C GLU A 511 30.41 18.52 -29.14
N LEU A 512 30.26 19.86 -29.15
CA LEU A 512 29.07 20.52 -28.59
C LEU A 512 27.85 20.25 -29.46
N PRO A 513 26.65 20.12 -28.88
CA PRO A 513 25.45 19.87 -29.66
C PRO A 513 25.12 21.06 -30.55
N ARG A 514 24.55 20.78 -31.73
CA ARG A 514 23.97 21.82 -32.58
C ARG A 514 22.69 22.33 -31.94
N LEU A 515 22.49 23.65 -31.91
CA LEU A 515 21.30 24.25 -31.30
C LEU A 515 20.45 24.98 -32.34
N GLY A 516 19.13 24.86 -32.19
CA GLY A 516 18.16 25.55 -33.03
C GLY A 516 16.97 26.08 -32.23
N ARG A 517 16.43 27.22 -32.66
CA ARG A 517 15.14 27.75 -32.17
C ARG A 517 14.05 27.39 -33.16
N GLY A 518 13.00 26.71 -32.69
CA GLY A 518 11.80 26.42 -33.47
C GLY A 518 10.76 27.55 -33.39
N GLU A 519 9.67 27.40 -34.13
CA GLU A 519 8.50 28.27 -34.01
C GLU A 519 7.89 28.21 -32.61
N GLU A 520 7.47 29.37 -32.08
CA GLU A 520 6.88 29.46 -30.75
C GLU A 520 5.50 28.82 -30.69
N VAL A 521 5.19 28.20 -29.54
CA VAL A 521 3.91 27.53 -29.31
C VAL A 521 3.18 28.28 -28.21
N CYS A 522 2.06 28.92 -28.55
CA CYS A 522 1.32 29.79 -27.62
C CYS A 522 2.18 30.91 -26.99
N GLY A 523 3.22 31.37 -27.71
CA GLY A 523 4.18 32.37 -27.23
C GLY A 523 5.32 31.83 -26.38
N PHE A 524 5.48 30.50 -26.29
CA PHE A 524 6.57 29.86 -25.57
C PHE A 524 7.67 29.35 -26.51
N PRO A 525 8.95 29.49 -26.12
CA PRO A 525 10.07 29.08 -26.94
C PRO A 525 10.17 27.55 -27.10
N VAL A 526 10.52 27.13 -28.31
CA VAL A 526 10.91 25.76 -28.66
C VAL A 526 12.41 25.74 -28.93
N ILE A 527 13.15 24.88 -28.23
CA ILE A 527 14.58 24.68 -28.45
C ILE A 527 14.83 23.25 -28.92
N TRP A 528 15.74 23.14 -29.89
CA TRP A 528 16.18 21.90 -30.51
C TRP A 528 17.67 21.68 -30.26
N VAL A 529 18.03 20.45 -29.91
CA VAL A 529 19.40 19.96 -29.66
C VAL A 529 19.68 18.86 -30.67
N GLY A 530 20.72 19.01 -31.48
CA GLY A 530 21.08 18.05 -32.52
C GLY A 530 22.44 17.40 -32.27
N ASP A 531 22.51 16.09 -32.44
CA ASP A 531 23.73 15.29 -32.22
C ASP A 531 24.52 14.93 -33.48
N GLY A 532 23.95 15.25 -34.65
CA GLY A 532 24.53 14.87 -35.94
C GLY A 532 23.51 14.12 -36.78
N GLU A 533 22.86 13.14 -36.16
CA GLU A 533 21.93 12.19 -36.78
C GLU A 533 20.47 12.59 -36.54
N SER A 534 20.17 13.04 -35.32
CA SER A 534 18.84 13.38 -34.85
C SER A 534 18.80 14.76 -34.22
N TRP A 535 17.59 15.30 -34.13
CA TRP A 535 17.25 16.53 -33.43
C TRP A 535 16.21 16.23 -32.36
N TYR A 536 16.47 16.72 -31.16
CA TYR A 536 15.68 16.52 -29.96
C TYR A 536 15.13 17.87 -29.50
N GLY A 537 13.82 18.02 -29.51
CA GLY A 537 13.19 19.29 -29.20
C GLY A 537 12.31 19.24 -27.96
N SER A 538 12.26 20.36 -27.25
CA SER A 538 11.35 20.58 -26.13
C SER A 538 10.88 22.03 -26.05
N ILE A 539 9.79 22.25 -25.32
CA ILE A 539 9.19 23.56 -25.03
C ILE A 539 9.49 23.90 -23.58
N GLY A 540 9.67 25.17 -23.26
CA GLY A 540 9.72 25.64 -21.88
C GLY A 540 9.08 27.01 -21.73
N PHE A 541 8.79 27.42 -20.49
CA PHE A 541 8.20 28.73 -20.24
C PHE A 541 9.16 29.90 -20.51
N HIS A 542 10.46 29.60 -20.58
CA HIS A 542 11.55 30.50 -20.94
C HIS A 542 12.59 29.74 -21.77
N GLU A 543 13.46 30.43 -22.51
CA GLU A 543 14.48 29.82 -23.36
C GLU A 543 15.42 28.90 -22.57
N SER A 544 15.76 29.28 -21.33
CA SER A 544 16.56 28.48 -20.41
C SER A 544 15.90 27.16 -20.03
N PHE A 545 14.60 27.18 -19.70
CA PHE A 545 13.85 25.96 -19.38
C PHE A 545 13.67 25.07 -20.61
N ALA A 546 13.41 25.66 -21.77
CA ALA A 546 13.30 24.94 -23.04
C ALA A 546 14.62 24.23 -23.39
N LEU A 547 15.76 24.93 -23.25
CA LEU A 547 17.09 24.34 -23.47
C LEU A 547 17.36 23.20 -22.47
N LYS A 548 17.15 23.44 -21.17
CA LYS A 548 17.37 22.43 -20.12
C LYS A 548 16.61 21.14 -20.42
N ARG A 549 15.33 21.26 -20.78
CA ARG A 549 14.47 20.11 -21.10
C ARG A 549 14.87 19.42 -22.40
N ALA A 550 15.23 20.18 -23.43
CA ALA A 550 15.70 19.61 -24.69
C ALA A 550 17.01 18.82 -24.50
N LEU A 551 17.98 19.36 -23.74
CA LEU A 551 19.22 18.67 -23.40
C LEU A 551 18.98 17.40 -22.59
N ARG A 552 18.12 17.47 -21.56
CA ARG A 552 17.74 16.33 -20.72
C ARG A 552 17.03 15.25 -21.53
N TYR A 553 16.07 15.63 -22.38
CA TYR A 553 15.36 14.71 -23.26
C TYR A 553 16.32 14.01 -24.23
N ALA A 554 17.22 14.77 -24.87
CA ALA A 554 18.19 14.24 -25.82
C ALA A 554 19.14 13.21 -25.15
N LEU A 555 19.71 13.55 -24.00
CA LEU A 555 20.57 12.64 -23.25
C LEU A 555 19.81 11.39 -22.77
N GLY A 556 18.59 11.57 -22.26
CA GLY A 556 17.75 10.45 -21.84
C GLY A 556 17.41 9.50 -22.98
N ARG A 557 17.13 10.01 -24.18
CA ARG A 557 16.82 9.22 -25.38
C ARG A 557 18.04 8.45 -25.87
N GLN A 558 19.21 9.07 -25.86
CA GLN A 558 20.45 8.39 -26.23
C GLN A 558 20.83 7.29 -25.24
N LEU A 559 20.61 7.51 -23.94
CA LEU A 559 20.85 6.48 -22.92
C LEU A 559 19.82 5.34 -23.01
N ASN A 560 18.59 5.63 -23.43
CA ASN A 560 17.51 4.66 -23.51
C ASN A 560 16.70 4.79 -24.82
N PRO A 561 17.23 4.30 -25.96
CA PRO A 561 16.62 4.54 -27.28
C PRO A 561 15.20 4.01 -27.45
N GLN A 562 14.81 3.00 -26.67
CA GLN A 562 13.48 2.38 -26.76
C GLN A 562 12.58 2.69 -25.55
N ALA A 563 13.08 3.41 -24.55
CA ALA A 563 12.31 3.67 -23.34
C ALA A 563 11.38 4.88 -23.46
N TRP A 564 10.31 4.84 -22.68
CA TRP A 564 9.41 5.97 -22.48
C TRP A 564 9.98 6.86 -21.39
N LEU A 565 10.42 8.07 -21.74
CA LEU A 565 10.94 9.02 -20.76
C LEU A 565 9.79 9.72 -20.03
N THR A 566 10.04 10.21 -18.81
CA THR A 566 9.10 11.12 -18.13
C THR A 566 9.03 12.47 -18.81
N GLU A 567 10.17 12.94 -19.34
CA GLU A 567 10.27 14.18 -20.10
C GLU A 567 9.53 14.04 -21.44
N ASP A 568 8.52 14.89 -21.66
CA ASP A 568 7.82 14.97 -22.92
C ASP A 568 8.62 15.84 -23.90
N GLY A 569 9.17 15.18 -24.93
CA GLY A 569 9.89 15.83 -26.03
C GLY A 569 9.51 15.24 -27.38
N MET A 570 10.30 15.58 -28.40
CA MET A 570 10.16 15.03 -29.73
C MET A 570 11.53 14.81 -30.38
N GLU A 571 11.69 13.68 -31.04
CA GLU A 571 12.87 13.29 -31.81
C GLU A 571 12.51 13.30 -33.30
N VAL A 572 13.33 13.96 -34.12
CA VAL A 572 13.20 13.99 -35.59
C VAL A 572 14.56 13.83 -36.24
N THR A 573 14.60 13.21 -37.42
CA THR A 573 15.84 13.03 -38.18
C THR A 573 16.17 14.23 -39.07
N THR A 574 15.15 15.00 -39.46
CA THR A 574 15.30 16.13 -40.39
C THR A 574 14.64 17.39 -39.86
N VAL A 575 15.28 18.52 -40.11
CA VAL A 575 14.80 19.87 -39.80
C VAL A 575 15.08 20.79 -41.00
N THR A 576 14.27 21.82 -41.18
CA THR A 576 14.48 22.87 -42.19
C THR A 576 15.22 24.03 -41.54
N LEU A 577 16.48 24.22 -41.88
CA LEU A 577 17.30 25.34 -41.38
C LEU A 577 16.97 26.63 -42.14
N GLU A 578 16.56 27.65 -41.41
CA GLU A 578 16.39 28.99 -41.97
C GLU A 578 17.76 29.61 -42.29
N ASN A 579 17.89 30.23 -43.47
CA ASN A 579 19.09 30.97 -43.87
C ASN A 579 19.18 32.32 -43.15
N SER A 580 19.32 32.28 -41.82
CA SER A 580 19.49 33.45 -40.94
C SER A 580 20.83 33.37 -40.20
N LYS A 581 21.40 34.53 -39.84
CA LYS A 581 22.62 34.56 -39.01
C LYS A 581 22.31 33.92 -37.65
N PRO A 582 23.21 33.07 -37.11
CA PRO A 582 22.96 32.42 -35.83
C PRO A 582 22.73 33.46 -34.72
N ARG A 583 21.65 33.29 -33.96
CA ARG A 583 21.33 34.17 -32.82
C ARG A 583 22.04 33.66 -31.57
N ASN A 584 22.57 34.58 -30.76
CA ASN A 584 23.12 34.21 -29.45
C ASN A 584 22.00 33.87 -28.47
N LEU A 585 22.12 32.71 -27.82
CA LEU A 585 21.27 32.25 -26.74
C LEU A 585 21.98 32.51 -25.41
N GLU A 586 21.46 33.44 -24.62
CA GLU A 586 21.94 33.72 -23.26
C GLU A 586 21.06 32.98 -22.24
N VAL A 587 21.68 32.27 -21.31
CA VAL A 587 20.99 31.42 -20.34
C VAL A 587 21.38 31.86 -18.93
N SER A 588 20.62 32.81 -18.40
CA SER A 588 20.85 33.45 -17.10
C SER A 588 19.75 33.19 -16.06
N MET A 589 18.73 32.38 -16.40
CA MET A 589 17.60 32.13 -15.51
C MET A 589 18.03 31.25 -14.33
N ASN A 590 17.98 31.80 -13.10
CA ASN A 590 18.37 31.11 -11.87
C ASN A 590 17.19 30.99 -10.86
N ILE A 591 15.97 30.91 -11.37
CA ILE A 591 14.75 30.67 -10.57
C ILE A 591 14.18 29.30 -10.91
N ARG A 592 13.40 28.72 -10.00
CA ARG A 592 12.69 27.46 -10.31
C ARG A 592 11.60 27.77 -11.33
N GLU A 593 11.35 26.81 -12.22
CA GLU A 593 10.33 26.96 -13.26
C GLU A 593 8.93 27.21 -12.68
N VAL A 594 8.64 26.63 -11.51
CA VAL A 594 7.39 26.83 -10.76
C VAL A 594 7.19 28.28 -10.35
N ASP A 595 8.27 28.98 -10.03
CA ASP A 595 8.25 30.38 -9.60
C ASP A 595 7.96 31.34 -10.78
N PHE A 596 8.10 30.86 -12.03
CA PHE A 596 7.82 31.63 -13.26
C PHE A 596 6.34 31.60 -13.69
N ILE A 597 5.46 30.89 -12.98
CA ILE A 597 4.07 30.68 -13.39
C ILE A 597 3.27 31.98 -13.60
N GLN A 598 3.59 33.04 -12.85
CA GLN A 598 2.92 34.35 -13.01
C GLN A 598 3.24 34.99 -14.37
N ASP A 599 4.48 34.89 -14.84
CA ASP A 599 4.87 35.40 -16.15
C ASP A 599 4.36 34.49 -17.28
N THR A 600 4.33 33.18 -17.05
CA THR A 600 3.65 32.20 -17.92
C THR A 600 2.18 32.59 -18.17
N GLN A 601 1.45 32.98 -17.13
CA GLN A 601 0.06 33.45 -17.27
C GLN A 601 -0.04 34.74 -18.11
N LYS A 602 0.87 35.70 -17.93
CA LYS A 602 0.91 36.93 -18.74
C LYS A 602 1.20 36.63 -20.21
N ILE A 603 2.11 35.70 -20.51
CA ILE A 603 2.44 35.27 -21.88
C ILE A 603 1.20 34.65 -22.54
N LEU A 604 0.49 33.76 -21.85
CA LEU A 604 -0.74 33.17 -22.35
C LEU A 604 -1.82 34.22 -22.65
N GLN A 605 -2.02 35.18 -21.74
CA GLN A 605 -3.01 36.25 -21.93
C GLN A 605 -2.72 37.12 -23.16
N ARG A 606 -1.45 37.46 -23.40
CA ARG A 606 -0.98 38.20 -24.59
C ARG A 606 -1.24 37.42 -25.88
N ASN A 607 -1.12 36.10 -25.82
CA ASN A 607 -1.37 35.18 -26.93
C ASN A 607 -2.83 34.68 -27.01
N GLN A 608 -3.78 35.39 -26.37
CA GLN A 608 -5.21 35.08 -26.37
C GLN A 608 -5.57 33.67 -25.87
N ARG A 609 -4.74 33.11 -25.00
CA ARG A 609 -4.97 31.84 -24.33
C ARG A 609 -5.33 32.04 -22.85
N GLN A 610 -6.15 31.14 -22.32
CA GLN A 610 -6.48 31.07 -20.90
C GLN A 610 -6.31 29.65 -20.38
N LEU A 611 -5.99 29.55 -19.09
CA LEU A 611 -5.86 28.28 -18.37
C LEU A 611 -7.18 27.97 -17.69
N GLU A 612 -7.68 26.77 -17.95
CA GLU A 612 -8.67 26.14 -17.08
C GLU A 612 -7.98 25.05 -16.28
N ILE A 613 -8.21 25.05 -14.96
CA ILE A 613 -7.57 24.15 -14.01
C ILE A 613 -8.66 23.39 -13.26
N VAL A 614 -8.51 22.07 -13.21
CA VAL A 614 -9.41 21.16 -12.52
C VAL A 614 -8.58 20.28 -11.58
N ASP A 615 -9.00 20.16 -10.32
CA ASP A 615 -8.49 19.15 -9.40
C ASP A 615 -8.98 17.77 -9.87
N CYS A 616 -8.03 16.93 -10.27
CA CYS A 616 -8.22 15.56 -10.69
C CYS A 616 -7.64 14.57 -9.66
N THR A 617 -7.53 14.99 -8.39
CA THR A 617 -7.08 14.11 -7.29
C THR A 617 -8.21 13.14 -6.94
N LEU A 618 -8.19 11.97 -7.59
CA LEU A 618 -9.29 11.01 -7.59
C LEU A 618 -9.49 10.33 -6.23
N GLU A 619 -8.40 9.91 -5.60
CA GLU A 619 -8.43 9.04 -4.41
C GLU A 619 -7.73 9.72 -3.22
N PRO A 620 -8.20 9.50 -1.98
CA PRO A 620 -7.66 10.21 -0.80
C PRO A 620 -6.17 10.00 -0.56
N PHE A 621 -5.65 8.79 -0.82
CA PHE A 621 -4.24 8.44 -0.57
C PHE A 621 -3.26 9.36 -1.30
N MET A 622 -3.65 9.92 -2.44
CA MET A 622 -2.80 10.81 -3.23
C MET A 622 -2.40 12.06 -2.42
N LYS A 623 -3.24 12.49 -1.47
CA LYS A 623 -2.98 13.66 -0.63
C LYS A 623 -1.98 13.42 0.50
N GLU A 624 -1.59 12.16 0.76
CA GLU A 624 -0.60 11.78 1.79
C GLU A 624 0.81 12.28 1.47
N GLY A 625 1.13 12.49 0.18
CA GLY A 625 2.43 13.00 -0.27
C GLY A 625 2.39 14.10 -1.34
N LEU A 626 1.21 14.39 -1.91
CA LEU A 626 1.04 15.37 -3.00
C LEU A 626 -0.06 16.39 -2.65
N ALA A 627 0.09 17.63 -3.13
CA ALA A 627 -1.02 18.58 -3.11
C ALA A 627 -2.21 18.07 -3.95
N GLY A 628 -1.89 17.35 -5.03
CA GLY A 628 -2.88 16.71 -5.87
C GLY A 628 -2.38 16.40 -7.26
N VAL A 629 -3.30 15.96 -8.11
CA VAL A 629 -3.12 15.82 -9.56
C VAL A 629 -4.06 16.80 -10.24
N PHE A 630 -3.51 17.71 -11.04
CA PHE A 630 -4.27 18.81 -11.62
C PHE A 630 -4.36 18.64 -13.13
N GLY A 631 -5.58 18.70 -13.65
CA GLY A 631 -5.88 18.79 -15.06
C GLY A 631 -5.82 20.23 -15.54
N VAL A 632 -5.03 20.47 -16.59
CA VAL A 632 -4.87 21.78 -17.21
C VAL A 632 -5.36 21.72 -18.65
N THR A 633 -6.18 22.68 -19.05
CA THR A 633 -6.65 22.84 -20.43
C THR A 633 -6.33 24.25 -20.94
N LEU A 634 -5.88 24.34 -22.19
CA LEU A 634 -5.69 25.61 -22.89
C LEU A 634 -6.95 25.97 -23.69
N LEU A 635 -7.58 27.08 -23.32
CA LEU A 635 -8.75 27.64 -24.01
C LEU A 635 -8.32 28.81 -24.91
N ARG A 636 -8.99 28.99 -26.05
CA ARG A 636 -9.00 30.29 -26.73
C ARG A 636 -10.01 31.19 -26.02
N LYS A 637 -9.72 32.49 -25.91
CA LYS A 637 -10.64 33.45 -25.28
C LYS A 637 -12.05 33.45 -25.91
N GLU A 638 -12.17 33.07 -27.19
CA GLU A 638 -13.44 32.94 -27.91
C GLU A 638 -14.27 31.70 -27.50
N ASP A 639 -13.61 30.63 -27.01
CA ASP A 639 -14.27 29.37 -26.59
C ASP A 639 -14.75 29.41 -25.13
N SER A 640 -14.58 30.54 -24.44
CA SER A 640 -14.80 30.68 -22.98
C SER A 640 -16.06 31.48 -22.63
N GLN A 641 -16.94 31.74 -23.62
CA GLN A 641 -18.23 32.43 -23.45
C GLN A 641 -19.39 31.46 -23.36
#